data_AF-A0A8K0RMN9-F1
#
_entry.id   AF-A0A8K0RMN9-F1
#
_cell.length_a   1.000
_cell.length_b   1.000
_cell.length_c   1.000
_cell.angle_alpha   90.00
_cell.angle_beta   90.00
_cell.angle_gamma   90.00
#
_symmetry.space_group_name_H-M   'P 1'
#
loop_
_entity.id
_entity.type
_entity.pdbx_description
1 polymer ?
#
loop_
_entity_poly.entity_id
_entity_poly.type
_entity_poly.pdbx_seq_one_letter_code
_entity_poly.pdbx_strand_id
1 'polypeptide(L)'
;MLAKSIDARVRPQANGLMEKSSMQGAARVYVSKETMISLVGTIEHGKHCLVTLLESSSSSSSSDPTSPNYSDGPQLVLQREAALWTLPEKNLSKNVVVMSTAFREATGFKVGDLIRLTTTGVTPDAQEVVLQDVTDKPENDPDRLVRWEKEAKYPVSWESLLGPVLDRADLIFPGGVVEAVFCGKLRKTFVIMSVNSQSNNLAKFKMASTTITIAADETSITDAAPLAGGDLVVTHIPGLSAPVKAINTFLSGFTKPSFYNFSPRSCGFVIHGSRGTGKTFILKHLAETGWGRVHWIKQSDKISIIREKFKLAMSHQPSMVLIDNLHAVINKDRSNYESVIETIGEELDALSDMASGRKTLPQVVVIATCLDFLTDVPEELVAPGRFLENAPLRIPGPSQRREILESFNMPIKESEKQDFILHLAKITHAYVPKDLKKLAVHAVYNSGDRLLEAGVEPQADGQEHYLTKADLERAKRNIRPSAAHDVNLNPPTVLWQDVGGQDYVKTVLDRMIKFTMEPGKFIRPPSKGLLLYGPPGCSKTLSARAAATESGFNFFAIKGAELLNMFVGETERGIRDLFARACNASPSIIFFDEIDSIAGQRAGAAGGRGSNNINTVAALLTEMDGFEKLSGVLVLAATNRPDALDPALLRPGRFDQALYVGPPDEAAREAIFGVHLRGIPLSADVNIPELARLSEGHSGAEIQAICDKASVVVQERFEKDEEANELVVSMTDLTTAMGKTKRHITTQMLEGFKKWEAQF
;
A
#
# COMPACT_ATOMS: atom_id res chain seq x y z
N MET A 1 24.60 24.73 -52.69
CA MET A 1 24.98 24.03 -51.45
C MET A 1 24.44 24.82 -50.28
N LEU A 2 23.73 24.17 -49.35
CA LEU A 2 23.28 24.83 -48.12
C LEU A 2 24.50 25.19 -47.27
N ALA A 3 24.55 26.41 -46.75
CA ALA A 3 25.59 26.80 -45.81
C ALA A 3 25.32 26.11 -44.47
N LYS A 4 26.27 25.31 -43.97
CA LYS A 4 26.12 24.61 -42.67
C LYS A 4 26.12 25.58 -41.48
N SER A 5 26.71 26.76 -41.63
CA SER A 5 26.72 27.82 -40.64
C SER A 5 26.87 29.19 -41.30
N ILE A 6 26.43 30.26 -40.62
CA ILE A 6 26.66 31.64 -41.04
C ILE A 6 27.13 32.48 -39.86
N ASP A 7 28.07 33.38 -40.12
CA ASP A 7 28.57 34.34 -39.14
C ASP A 7 27.86 35.68 -39.34
N ALA A 8 27.28 36.21 -38.27
CA ALA A 8 26.46 37.41 -38.32
C ALA A 8 26.67 38.29 -37.09
N ARG A 9 26.42 39.60 -37.24
CA ARG A 9 26.48 40.55 -36.12
C ARG A 9 25.10 40.85 -35.56
N VAL A 10 25.01 40.90 -34.23
CA VAL A 10 23.77 41.22 -33.51
C VAL A 10 23.46 42.70 -33.63
N ARG A 11 22.26 43.05 -34.12
CA ARG A 11 21.74 44.42 -34.15
C ARG A 11 20.62 44.63 -33.12
N PRO A 12 20.44 45.88 -32.64
CA PRO A 12 19.33 46.20 -31.76
C PRO A 12 18.01 46.17 -32.53
N GLN A 13 16.94 45.73 -31.88
CA GLN A 13 15.58 45.73 -32.44
C GLN A 13 15.00 47.16 -32.38
N ALA A 14 14.47 47.66 -33.50
CA ALA A 14 13.98 49.05 -33.61
C ALA A 14 12.54 49.27 -33.13
N ASN A 15 11.74 48.21 -32.94
CA ASN A 15 10.32 48.28 -32.60
C ASN A 15 9.99 47.46 -31.34
N GLY A 16 9.57 48.14 -30.27
CA GLY A 16 9.14 47.54 -29.00
C GLY A 16 7.69 47.01 -28.99
N LEU A 17 6.94 47.16 -30.08
CA LEU A 17 5.53 46.75 -30.20
C LEU A 17 5.30 45.22 -30.30
N MET A 18 6.37 44.42 -30.36
CA MET A 18 6.30 42.96 -30.52
C MET A 18 6.48 42.18 -29.21
N GLU A 19 6.81 42.83 -28.10
CA GLU A 19 6.84 42.18 -26.78
C GLU A 19 5.53 42.46 -26.03
N LYS A 20 4.53 41.59 -26.26
CA LYS A 20 3.45 41.45 -25.28
C LYS A 20 3.95 40.58 -24.13
N SER A 21 3.42 40.83 -22.93
CA SER A 21 3.67 40.15 -21.66
C SER A 21 3.38 38.63 -21.63
N SER A 22 3.24 37.99 -22.79
CA SER A 22 2.87 36.59 -22.97
C SER A 22 4.04 35.67 -23.34
N MET A 23 5.31 36.13 -23.25
CA MET A 23 6.50 35.41 -23.74
C MET A 23 6.44 34.95 -25.21
N GLN A 24 5.44 35.38 -25.96
CA GLN A 24 5.17 34.87 -27.29
C GLN A 24 6.22 35.39 -28.26
N GLY A 25 7.15 34.52 -28.63
CA GLY A 25 8.31 34.90 -29.45
C GLY A 25 9.52 35.37 -28.67
N ALA A 26 9.62 35.02 -27.38
CA ALA A 26 10.80 35.32 -26.57
C ALA A 26 12.06 34.57 -27.04
N ALA A 27 11.97 33.37 -27.63
CA ALA A 27 13.13 32.58 -28.07
C ALA A 27 13.52 32.75 -29.56
N ARG A 28 13.16 33.88 -30.19
CA ARG A 28 13.26 34.06 -31.64
C ARG A 28 14.53 34.79 -32.06
N VAL A 29 15.20 34.24 -33.05
CA VAL A 29 16.33 34.87 -33.75
C VAL A 29 15.88 35.21 -35.17
N TYR A 30 15.85 36.51 -35.47
CA TYR A 30 15.37 37.03 -36.74
C TYR A 30 16.50 37.20 -37.74
N VAL A 31 16.34 36.57 -38.91
CA VAL A 31 17.28 36.58 -40.03
C VAL A 31 16.64 37.12 -41.30
N SER A 32 17.47 37.52 -42.28
CA SER A 32 16.99 37.92 -43.60
C SER A 32 16.43 36.71 -44.37
N LYS A 33 15.54 36.95 -45.34
CA LYS A 33 14.99 35.87 -46.20
C LYS A 33 16.11 35.12 -46.93
N GLU A 34 17.15 35.83 -47.39
CA GLU A 34 18.30 35.25 -48.07
C GLU A 34 19.13 34.35 -47.12
N THR A 35 19.35 34.81 -45.89
CA THR A 35 20.05 34.03 -44.86
C THR A 35 19.27 32.78 -44.48
N MET A 36 17.95 32.89 -44.38
CA MET A 36 17.07 31.76 -44.08
C MET A 36 17.12 30.67 -45.17
N ILE A 37 17.02 31.10 -46.44
CA ILE A 37 17.11 30.20 -47.60
C ILE A 37 18.51 29.57 -47.67
N SER A 38 19.57 30.32 -47.33
CA SER A 38 20.94 29.80 -47.32
C SER A 38 21.19 28.73 -46.25
N LEU A 39 20.52 28.83 -45.09
CA LEU A 39 20.72 27.94 -43.94
C LEU A 39 19.80 26.71 -43.94
N VAL A 40 18.54 26.86 -44.35
CA VAL A 40 17.52 25.80 -44.27
C VAL A 40 16.99 25.37 -45.64
N GLY A 41 17.16 26.18 -46.68
CA GLY A 41 16.66 25.89 -48.04
C GLY A 41 15.18 26.24 -48.25
N THR A 42 14.43 26.52 -47.19
CA THR A 42 13.01 26.92 -47.23
C THR A 42 12.77 28.16 -46.34
N ILE A 43 11.65 28.86 -46.54
CA ILE A 43 11.24 30.04 -45.74
C ILE A 43 10.34 29.60 -44.57
N GLU A 44 10.53 28.39 -44.06
CA GLU A 44 9.76 27.88 -42.92
C GLU A 44 10.24 28.50 -41.61
N HIS A 45 9.30 28.95 -40.78
CA HIS A 45 9.57 29.53 -39.48
C HIS A 45 9.68 28.46 -38.38
N GLY A 46 10.37 28.79 -37.28
CA GLY A 46 10.43 27.95 -36.09
C GLY A 46 11.44 26.81 -36.19
N LYS A 47 12.43 26.91 -37.09
CA LYS A 47 13.51 25.93 -37.21
C LYS A 47 14.52 26.10 -36.09
N HIS A 48 14.90 25.00 -35.47
CA HIS A 48 15.84 24.95 -34.37
C HIS A 48 17.25 25.34 -34.84
N CYS A 49 17.93 26.17 -34.06
CA CYS A 49 19.28 26.61 -34.37
C CYS A 49 20.10 26.80 -33.12
N LEU A 50 21.41 26.72 -33.31
CA LEU A 50 22.42 26.93 -32.31
C LEU A 50 23.13 28.25 -32.56
N VAL A 51 23.16 29.10 -31.53
CA VAL A 51 23.84 30.39 -31.50
C VAL A 51 25.12 30.25 -30.69
N THR A 52 26.27 30.48 -31.31
CA THR A 52 27.58 30.41 -30.65
C THR A 52 28.27 31.77 -30.72
N LEU A 53 28.76 32.29 -29.59
CA LEU A 53 29.55 33.53 -29.56
C LEU A 53 30.96 33.29 -30.11
N LEU A 54 31.41 34.11 -31.06
CA LEU A 54 32.76 34.07 -31.63
C LEU A 54 33.66 35.18 -31.07
N GLU A 55 33.16 36.42 -31.01
CA GLU A 55 33.89 37.57 -30.47
C GLU A 55 32.94 38.47 -29.67
N SER A 56 33.36 38.86 -28.46
CA SER A 56 32.61 39.80 -27.61
C SER A 56 33.07 41.24 -27.84
N SER A 57 32.09 42.14 -27.95
CA SER A 57 32.31 43.59 -28.13
C SER A 57 33.04 44.30 -26.99
N SER A 58 33.28 43.64 -25.84
CA SER A 58 33.90 44.22 -24.64
C SER A 58 35.41 44.01 -24.49
N SER A 59 36.11 43.43 -25.48
CA SER A 59 37.54 43.06 -25.37
C SER A 59 38.55 44.08 -25.94
N SER A 60 38.12 45.30 -26.28
CA SER A 60 39.02 46.35 -26.77
C SER A 60 38.95 47.63 -25.93
N SER A 61 39.53 47.62 -24.73
CA SER A 61 40.09 48.82 -24.05
C SER A 61 40.55 48.51 -22.62
N SER A 62 41.83 48.16 -22.46
CA SER A 62 42.68 48.60 -21.34
C SER A 62 44.06 47.97 -21.51
N SER A 63 45.04 48.81 -21.84
CA SER A 63 46.46 48.46 -21.78
C SER A 63 46.95 48.95 -20.43
N ASP A 64 47.27 48.02 -19.53
CA ASP A 64 48.02 48.31 -18.31
C ASP A 64 49.05 47.20 -18.09
N PRO A 65 50.36 47.45 -18.28
CA PRO A 65 51.36 46.40 -18.38
C PRO A 65 52.10 46.22 -17.04
N THR A 66 51.46 45.69 -16.00
CA THR A 66 52.20 45.17 -14.83
C THR A 66 51.41 44.11 -14.06
N SER A 67 51.52 42.84 -14.46
CA SER A 67 51.42 41.64 -13.59
C SER A 67 51.76 40.38 -14.39
N PRO A 68 52.54 39.41 -13.86
CA PRO A 68 52.97 38.24 -14.60
C PRO A 68 51.91 37.12 -14.62
N ASN A 69 51.84 36.46 -15.78
CA ASN A 69 51.06 35.29 -16.18
C ASN A 69 50.68 34.29 -15.06
N TYR A 70 49.38 33.93 -15.03
CA TYR A 70 48.91 32.65 -14.53
C TYR A 70 47.82 32.07 -15.45
N SER A 71 48.09 30.84 -15.91
CA SER A 71 47.19 29.77 -16.37
C SER A 71 46.28 29.96 -17.59
N ASP A 72 46.64 29.22 -18.65
CA ASP A 72 45.73 28.60 -19.61
C ASP A 72 44.56 27.90 -18.91
N GLY A 73 43.35 28.32 -19.24
CA GLY A 73 42.10 27.58 -19.01
C GLY A 73 41.21 27.72 -20.26
N PRO A 74 40.40 26.71 -20.61
CA PRO A 74 39.57 26.78 -21.81
C PRO A 74 38.52 27.90 -21.63
N GLN A 75 38.54 28.91 -22.50
CA GLN A 75 37.49 29.93 -22.55
C GLN A 75 36.14 29.22 -22.82
N LEU A 76 35.22 29.29 -21.85
CA LEU A 76 33.86 28.78 -21.96
C LEU A 76 33.16 29.45 -23.15
N VAL A 77 32.93 28.68 -24.22
CA VAL A 77 32.22 29.15 -25.41
C VAL A 77 30.73 29.33 -25.06
N LEU A 78 30.24 30.57 -25.08
CA LEU A 78 28.83 30.88 -24.83
C LEU A 78 27.97 30.36 -25.99
N GLN A 79 27.14 29.34 -25.71
CA GLN A 79 26.34 28.64 -26.70
C GLN A 79 24.89 28.48 -26.21
N ARG A 80 23.92 28.82 -27.06
CA ARG A 80 22.48 28.82 -26.75
C ARG A 80 21.64 28.33 -27.92
N GLU A 81 20.58 27.60 -27.64
CA GLU A 81 19.60 27.17 -28.64
C GLU A 81 18.49 28.21 -28.82
N ALA A 82 18.07 28.41 -30.06
CA ALA A 82 17.03 29.37 -30.42
C ALA A 82 16.23 28.89 -31.63
N ALA A 83 15.13 29.56 -31.94
CA ALA A 83 14.33 29.28 -33.13
C ALA A 83 14.43 30.40 -34.17
N LEU A 84 14.69 30.03 -35.42
CA LEU A 84 14.86 30.95 -36.54
C LEU A 84 13.52 31.46 -37.05
N TRP A 85 13.44 32.76 -37.26
CA TRP A 85 12.30 33.45 -37.87
C TRP A 85 12.78 34.47 -38.90
N THR A 86 11.93 34.81 -39.87
CA THR A 86 12.20 35.93 -40.78
C THR A 86 11.45 37.17 -40.34
N LEU A 87 12.12 38.33 -40.36
CA LEU A 87 11.47 39.61 -40.09
C LEU A 87 10.67 40.07 -41.33
N PRO A 88 9.46 40.64 -41.18
CA PRO A 88 8.69 41.18 -42.30
C PRO A 88 9.22 42.52 -42.87
N GLU A 89 10.12 43.22 -42.18
CA GLU A 89 10.71 44.48 -42.66
C GLU A 89 11.73 44.25 -43.79
N LYS A 90 11.82 45.20 -44.74
CA LYS A 90 12.51 45.00 -46.03
C LYS A 90 14.05 45.05 -46.01
N ASN A 91 14.72 45.44 -44.91
CA ASN A 91 16.13 45.83 -44.96
C ASN A 91 17.05 45.18 -43.90
N LEU A 92 17.03 43.85 -43.77
CA LEU A 92 18.06 43.12 -43.01
C LEU A 92 19.09 42.52 -43.97
N SER A 93 20.37 42.92 -43.84
CA SER A 93 21.46 42.38 -44.67
C SER A 93 21.82 40.94 -44.29
N LYS A 94 22.41 40.20 -45.24
CA LYS A 94 22.73 38.75 -45.15
C LYS A 94 23.52 38.31 -43.90
N ASN A 95 24.34 39.18 -43.31
CA ASN A 95 25.19 38.87 -42.15
C ASN A 95 24.79 39.65 -40.89
N VAL A 96 23.51 40.00 -40.76
CA VAL A 96 22.97 40.72 -39.61
C VAL A 96 21.78 39.97 -39.04
N VAL A 97 21.73 39.87 -37.72
CA VAL A 97 20.73 39.14 -36.96
C VAL A 97 20.12 40.05 -35.90
N VAL A 98 18.82 39.92 -35.67
CA VAL A 98 18.12 40.61 -34.57
C VAL A 98 17.59 39.57 -33.61
N MET A 99 17.83 39.75 -32.32
CA MET A 99 17.31 38.90 -31.23
C MET A 99 16.30 39.70 -30.43
N SER A 100 15.31 39.02 -29.84
CA SER A 100 14.42 39.66 -28.86
C SER A 100 15.23 40.20 -27.66
N THR A 101 14.73 41.26 -27.05
CA THR A 101 15.33 41.86 -25.86
C THR A 101 15.34 40.86 -24.70
N ALA A 102 14.23 40.13 -24.50
CA ALA A 102 14.14 39.05 -23.51
C ALA A 102 15.16 37.92 -23.72
N PHE A 103 15.37 37.46 -24.97
CA PHE A 103 16.38 36.41 -25.23
C PHE A 103 17.78 36.93 -24.94
N ARG A 104 18.09 38.16 -25.37
CA ARG A 104 19.41 38.76 -25.23
C ARG A 104 19.81 38.92 -23.76
N GLU A 105 18.88 39.41 -22.93
CA GLU A 105 19.09 39.58 -21.48
C GLU A 105 19.26 38.23 -20.77
N ALA A 106 18.41 37.25 -21.09
CA ALA A 106 18.48 35.91 -20.52
C ALA A 106 19.75 35.13 -20.91
N THR A 107 20.28 35.38 -22.11
CA THR A 107 21.40 34.60 -22.66
C THR A 107 22.76 35.29 -22.57
N GLY A 108 22.80 36.59 -22.28
CA GLY A 108 24.03 37.36 -22.09
C GLY A 108 24.70 37.86 -23.38
N PHE A 109 24.06 37.73 -24.55
CA PHE A 109 24.57 38.32 -25.80
C PHE A 109 24.48 39.86 -25.77
N LYS A 110 25.43 40.56 -26.38
CA LYS A 110 25.42 42.04 -26.48
C LYS A 110 25.21 42.50 -27.91
N VAL A 111 24.72 43.73 -28.05
CA VAL A 111 24.60 44.38 -29.36
C VAL A 111 26.00 44.59 -29.94
N GLY A 112 26.22 44.16 -31.18
CA GLY A 112 27.53 44.22 -31.84
C GLY A 112 28.37 42.95 -31.77
N ASP A 113 27.95 41.95 -30.97
CA ASP A 113 28.66 40.66 -30.88
C ASP A 113 28.64 39.91 -32.22
N LEU A 114 29.75 39.22 -32.52
CA LEU A 114 29.85 38.33 -33.67
C LEU A 114 29.43 36.91 -33.25
N ILE A 115 28.38 36.41 -33.86
CA ILE A 115 27.78 35.10 -33.55
C ILE A 115 27.81 34.18 -34.77
N ARG A 116 27.91 32.87 -34.52
CA ARG A 116 27.70 31.83 -35.52
C ARG A 116 26.34 31.17 -35.31
N LEU A 117 25.54 31.13 -36.38
CA LEU A 117 24.29 30.40 -36.42
C LEU A 117 24.50 29.07 -37.15
N THR A 118 24.15 27.96 -36.50
CA THR A 118 24.19 26.61 -37.06
C THR A 118 22.79 26.00 -36.97
N THR A 119 22.28 25.42 -38.05
CA THR A 119 20.98 24.75 -38.02
C THR A 119 21.10 23.38 -37.37
N THR A 120 20.24 23.11 -36.40
CA THR A 120 20.19 21.85 -35.64
C THR A 120 18.77 21.27 -35.78
N GLY A 121 18.58 19.99 -35.44
CA GLY A 121 17.41 19.20 -35.86
C GLY A 121 16.02 19.66 -35.39
N VAL A 122 15.25 18.77 -34.78
CA VAL A 122 13.89 19.06 -34.32
C VAL A 122 13.93 19.55 -32.88
N THR A 123 13.17 20.57 -32.54
CA THR A 123 13.05 21.06 -31.16
C THR A 123 12.44 19.96 -30.27
N PRO A 124 13.11 19.56 -29.17
CA PRO A 124 12.58 18.55 -28.25
C PRO A 124 11.36 19.06 -27.47
N ASP A 125 10.50 18.14 -27.02
CA ASP A 125 9.41 18.45 -26.09
C ASP A 125 9.95 18.58 -24.65
N ALA A 126 9.38 19.50 -23.86
CA ALA A 126 9.70 19.66 -22.45
C ALA A 126 9.04 18.55 -21.61
N GLN A 127 9.83 17.82 -20.83
CA GLN A 127 9.37 16.83 -19.83
C GLN A 127 9.35 17.46 -18.42
N GLU A 128 10.29 18.35 -18.14
CA GLU A 128 10.42 19.04 -16.85
C GLU A 128 10.86 20.49 -17.05
N VAL A 129 10.25 21.40 -16.28
CA VAL A 129 10.61 22.83 -16.23
C VAL A 129 10.73 23.25 -14.77
N VAL A 130 11.90 23.78 -14.41
CA VAL A 130 12.15 24.32 -13.08
C VAL A 130 12.13 25.83 -13.14
N LEU A 131 11.27 26.46 -12.35
CA LEU A 131 11.15 27.92 -12.25
C LEU A 131 11.53 28.39 -10.85
N GLN A 132 12.04 29.61 -10.74
CA GLN A 132 12.29 30.28 -9.46
C GLN A 132 11.38 31.49 -9.32
N ASP A 133 10.81 31.70 -8.14
CA ASP A 133 10.05 32.92 -7.82
C ASP A 133 11.03 34.09 -7.65
N VAL A 134 10.85 35.17 -8.41
CA VAL A 134 11.66 36.39 -8.39
C VAL A 134 10.76 37.62 -8.23
N THR A 135 9.61 37.44 -7.59
CA THR A 135 8.64 38.52 -7.39
C THR A 135 9.26 39.66 -6.56
N ASP A 136 9.33 40.86 -7.15
CA ASP A 136 9.74 42.08 -6.43
C ASP A 136 8.80 42.32 -5.23
N LYS A 137 9.36 42.34 -4.02
CA LYS A 137 8.60 42.66 -2.80
C LYS A 137 8.13 44.12 -2.89
N PRO A 138 6.83 44.43 -2.87
CA PRO A 138 6.37 45.81 -2.97
C PRO A 138 6.81 46.60 -1.73
N GLU A 139 7.42 47.78 -1.93
CA GLU A 139 7.99 48.63 -0.86
C GLU A 139 6.99 48.98 0.26
N ASN A 140 5.68 48.93 0.01
CA ASN A 140 4.65 49.38 0.93
C ASN A 140 4.03 48.31 1.84
N ASP A 141 4.26 47.01 1.61
CA ASP A 141 3.87 45.94 2.55
C ASP A 141 4.52 44.59 2.16
N PRO A 142 5.71 44.26 2.71
CA PRO A 142 6.46 43.07 2.33
C PRO A 142 5.79 41.74 2.75
N ASP A 143 4.80 41.78 3.63
CA ASP A 143 4.17 40.58 4.24
C ASP A 143 2.78 40.27 3.71
N ARG A 144 2.18 41.15 2.88
CA ARG A 144 0.78 41.02 2.46
C ARG A 144 0.47 39.68 1.76
N LEU A 145 1.40 39.22 0.91
CA LEU A 145 1.27 37.98 0.16
C LEU A 145 1.45 36.76 1.07
N VAL A 146 2.43 36.80 1.96
CA VAL A 146 2.77 35.71 2.90
C VAL A 146 1.69 35.55 3.97
N ARG A 147 1.11 36.64 4.47
CA ARG A 147 -0.03 36.59 5.40
C ARG A 147 -1.26 36.00 4.74
N TRP A 148 -1.56 36.41 3.50
CA TRP A 148 -2.70 35.87 2.77
C TRP A 148 -2.51 34.38 2.41
N GLU A 149 -1.32 33.93 1.99
CA GLU A 149 -1.03 32.51 1.74
C GLU A 149 -1.18 31.66 3.03
N LYS A 150 -0.90 32.23 4.21
CA LYS A 150 -1.13 31.57 5.51
C LYS A 150 -2.59 31.60 5.97
N GLU A 151 -3.35 32.64 5.63
CA GLU A 151 -4.77 32.80 5.99
C GLU A 151 -5.72 32.15 4.96
N ALA A 152 -5.24 31.80 3.77
CA ALA A 152 -6.04 31.19 2.73
C ALA A 152 -6.46 29.77 3.13
N LYS A 153 -7.78 29.54 3.13
CA LYS A 153 -8.41 28.24 3.42
C LYS A 153 -7.92 27.09 2.54
N TYR A 154 -7.33 27.40 1.39
CA TYR A 154 -6.66 26.46 0.47
C TYR A 154 -5.36 27.09 -0.06
N PRO A 155 -4.22 26.38 -0.02
CA PRO A 155 -2.97 26.88 -0.58
C PRO A 155 -3.08 27.00 -2.11
N VAL A 156 -2.64 28.13 -2.66
CA VAL A 156 -2.64 28.37 -4.11
C VAL A 156 -1.50 27.57 -4.75
N SER A 157 -1.86 26.62 -5.62
CA SER A 157 -0.91 25.88 -6.46
C SER A 157 -0.47 26.77 -7.63
N TRP A 158 0.67 27.45 -7.45
CA TRP A 158 1.27 28.30 -8.49
C TRP A 158 1.70 27.49 -9.72
N GLU A 159 2.07 26.22 -9.53
CA GLU A 159 2.39 25.26 -10.59
C GLU A 159 1.21 25.08 -11.55
N SER A 160 -0.02 25.04 -11.02
CA SER A 160 -1.24 24.90 -11.83
C SER A 160 -1.59 26.18 -12.61
N LEU A 161 -1.16 27.35 -12.13
CA LEU A 161 -1.39 28.65 -12.79
C LEU A 161 -0.36 28.96 -13.87
N LEU A 162 0.87 28.45 -13.74
CA LEU A 162 1.95 28.64 -14.70
C LEU A 162 1.74 27.87 -16.00
N GLY A 163 1.09 26.71 -15.93
CA GLY A 163 0.84 25.85 -17.08
C GLY A 163 0.22 26.58 -18.29
N PRO A 164 -0.94 27.26 -18.16
CA PRO A 164 -1.56 28.00 -19.26
C PRO A 164 -0.75 29.21 -19.75
N VAL A 165 0.17 29.74 -18.94
CA VAL A 165 1.06 30.83 -19.35
C VAL A 165 2.19 30.30 -20.23
N LEU A 166 2.80 29.18 -19.82
CA LEU A 166 3.86 28.51 -20.57
C LEU A 166 3.35 27.88 -21.88
N ASP A 167 2.11 27.39 -21.90
CA ASP A 167 1.47 26.88 -23.12
C ASP A 167 1.28 27.95 -24.19
N ARG A 168 1.00 29.20 -23.77
CA ARG A 168 0.93 30.36 -24.68
C ARG A 168 2.28 30.79 -25.23
N ALA A 169 3.37 30.49 -24.51
CA ALA A 169 4.73 30.79 -24.97
C ALA A 169 5.19 29.85 -26.09
N ASP A 170 4.64 28.62 -26.16
CA ASP A 170 4.95 27.52 -27.10
C ASP A 170 6.39 26.98 -26.99
N LEU A 171 7.38 27.87 -27.09
CA LEU A 171 8.80 27.58 -26.93
C LEU A 171 9.33 28.22 -25.65
N ILE A 172 10.01 27.41 -24.83
CA ILE A 172 10.59 27.82 -23.56
C ILE A 172 12.10 27.58 -23.54
N PHE A 173 12.82 28.42 -22.80
CA PHE A 173 14.26 28.36 -22.67
C PHE A 173 14.69 28.82 -21.27
N PRO A 174 15.81 28.30 -20.73
CA PRO A 174 16.40 28.76 -19.49
C PRO A 174 16.76 30.26 -19.53
N GLY A 175 16.45 30.99 -18.47
CA GLY A 175 16.56 32.44 -18.33
C GLY A 175 15.29 33.22 -18.75
N GLY A 176 14.29 32.55 -19.34
CA GLY A 176 13.02 33.18 -19.69
C GLY A 176 12.20 33.61 -18.47
N VAL A 177 11.62 34.80 -18.50
CA VAL A 177 10.83 35.37 -17.39
C VAL A 177 9.32 35.27 -17.68
N VAL A 178 8.56 34.74 -16.71
CA VAL A 178 7.12 34.45 -16.81
C VAL A 178 6.38 35.13 -15.68
N GLU A 179 5.32 35.89 -15.97
CA GLU A 179 4.44 36.48 -14.95
C GLU A 179 3.14 35.65 -14.82
N ALA A 180 2.80 35.22 -13.60
CA ALA A 180 1.54 34.54 -13.28
C ALA A 180 0.64 35.45 -12.45
N VAL A 181 -0.64 35.55 -12.83
CA VAL A 181 -1.62 36.42 -12.17
C VAL A 181 -2.79 35.61 -11.63
N PHE A 182 -3.04 35.71 -10.33
CA PHE A 182 -4.16 35.07 -9.65
C PHE A 182 -5.30 36.07 -9.37
N CYS A 183 -6.51 35.77 -9.86
CA CYS A 183 -7.74 36.57 -9.70
C CYS A 183 -7.57 38.09 -9.97
N GLY A 184 -6.64 38.47 -10.85
CA GLY A 184 -6.37 39.87 -11.23
C GLY A 184 -5.71 40.74 -10.15
N LYS A 185 -5.41 40.20 -8.97
CA LYS A 185 -4.90 40.96 -7.81
C LYS A 185 -3.50 40.55 -7.37
N LEU A 186 -3.17 39.25 -7.46
CA LEU A 186 -1.87 38.73 -7.05
C LEU A 186 -1.02 38.46 -8.29
N ARG A 187 0.20 38.98 -8.32
CA ARG A 187 1.15 38.79 -9.43
C ARG A 187 2.43 38.22 -8.86
N LYS A 188 2.92 37.14 -9.46
CA LYS A 188 4.24 36.60 -9.19
C LYS A 188 5.04 36.50 -10.48
N THR A 189 6.30 36.87 -10.40
CA THR A 189 7.24 36.80 -11.52
C THR A 189 8.17 35.62 -11.29
N PHE A 190 8.33 34.77 -12.30
CA PHE A 190 9.14 33.56 -12.23
C PHE A 190 10.20 33.57 -13.32
N VAL A 191 11.40 33.07 -13.01
CA VAL A 191 12.47 32.86 -14.00
C VAL A 191 12.65 31.36 -14.23
N ILE A 192 12.67 30.94 -15.49
CA ILE A 192 12.94 29.54 -15.86
C ILE A 192 14.42 29.25 -15.63
N MET A 193 14.75 28.37 -14.69
CA MET A 193 16.14 28.05 -14.35
C MET A 193 16.70 26.92 -15.23
N SER A 194 15.87 25.91 -15.50
CA SER A 194 16.26 24.81 -16.37
C SER A 194 15.06 24.17 -17.08
N VAL A 195 15.34 23.58 -18.24
CA VAL A 195 14.37 22.81 -19.03
C VAL A 195 15.01 21.46 -19.35
N ASN A 196 14.36 20.36 -18.97
CA ASN A 196 14.92 19.00 -19.06
C ASN A 196 16.31 18.88 -18.42
N SER A 197 16.53 19.51 -17.25
CA SER A 197 17.82 19.57 -16.55
C SER A 197 18.98 20.22 -17.33
N GLN A 198 18.68 21.01 -18.37
CA GLN A 198 19.67 21.77 -19.15
C GLN A 198 19.44 23.28 -19.01
N SER A 199 20.52 24.06 -19.12
CA SER A 199 20.53 25.52 -18.90
C SER A 199 20.79 26.33 -20.18
N ASN A 200 20.86 25.68 -21.34
CA ASN A 200 21.23 26.29 -22.61
C ASN A 200 20.36 25.85 -23.80
N ASN A 201 19.32 25.04 -23.55
CA ASN A 201 18.50 24.39 -24.56
C ASN A 201 17.20 25.13 -24.84
N LEU A 202 16.53 24.74 -25.93
CA LEU A 202 15.21 25.20 -26.32
C LEU A 202 14.25 24.03 -26.43
N ALA A 203 13.10 24.09 -25.75
CA ALA A 203 12.10 23.04 -25.81
C ALA A 203 10.69 23.57 -26.11
N LYS A 204 9.86 22.69 -26.67
CA LYS A 204 8.43 22.95 -26.86
C LYS A 204 7.66 22.53 -25.61
N PHE A 205 6.89 23.45 -25.04
CA PHE A 205 6.09 23.17 -23.85
C PHE A 205 4.77 22.49 -24.21
N LYS A 206 4.36 21.48 -23.44
CA LYS A 206 3.07 20.79 -23.61
C LYS A 206 2.45 20.50 -22.23
N MET A 207 1.33 21.14 -21.93
CA MET A 207 0.67 21.01 -20.61
C MET A 207 0.40 19.56 -20.16
N ALA A 208 0.12 18.64 -21.08
CA ALA A 208 -0.22 17.25 -20.74
C ALA A 208 0.99 16.38 -20.35
N SER A 209 2.21 16.75 -20.77
CA SER A 209 3.40 15.90 -20.63
C SER A 209 4.54 16.56 -19.87
N THR A 210 4.46 17.86 -19.61
CA THR A 210 5.51 18.62 -18.94
C THR A 210 5.19 18.78 -17.44
N THR A 211 6.15 18.43 -16.58
CA THR A 211 6.08 18.66 -15.14
C THR A 211 6.68 20.04 -14.80
N ILE A 212 6.00 20.82 -13.97
CA ILE A 212 6.45 22.16 -13.53
C ILE A 212 6.83 22.07 -12.06
N THR A 213 8.04 22.55 -11.71
CA THR A 213 8.54 22.59 -10.34
C THR A 213 8.98 24.02 -10.01
N ILE A 214 8.57 24.56 -8.85
CA ILE A 214 9.03 25.88 -8.37
C ILE A 214 10.14 25.67 -7.33
N ALA A 215 11.33 26.19 -7.59
CA ALA A 215 12.46 26.18 -6.69
C ALA A 215 12.31 27.28 -5.62
N ALA A 216 12.58 26.94 -4.37
CA ALA A 216 12.70 27.90 -3.27
C ALA A 216 14.07 28.59 -3.28
N ASP A 217 14.11 29.86 -2.87
CA ASP A 217 15.22 30.80 -3.00
C ASP A 217 16.66 30.23 -2.89
N GLU A 218 17.45 30.61 -3.91
CA GLU A 218 18.90 30.74 -4.14
C GLU A 218 20.00 30.18 -3.20
N THR A 219 19.72 29.26 -2.28
CA THR A 219 20.78 28.59 -1.50
C THR A 219 20.82 27.08 -1.75
N SER A 220 21.00 26.69 -3.02
CA SER A 220 21.76 25.49 -3.42
C SER A 220 21.67 25.22 -4.94
N ILE A 221 22.47 25.91 -5.74
CA ILE A 221 22.84 25.43 -7.09
C ILE A 221 24.37 25.41 -7.19
N THR A 222 24.98 24.62 -6.32
CA THR A 222 26.28 23.97 -6.49
C THR A 222 26.22 22.78 -5.56
N ASP A 223 26.33 21.56 -6.11
CA ASP A 223 26.17 20.29 -5.41
C ASP A 223 24.97 20.27 -4.46
N ALA A 224 23.92 19.54 -4.83
CA ALA A 224 22.95 19.17 -3.83
C ALA A 224 23.73 18.39 -2.73
N ALA A 225 24.08 19.08 -1.65
CA ALA A 225 24.61 18.55 -0.42
C ALA A 225 23.43 17.90 0.32
N PRO A 226 23.70 16.90 1.16
CA PRO A 226 22.68 15.98 1.62
C PRO A 226 21.70 16.71 2.56
N LEU A 227 20.41 16.41 2.41
CA LEU A 227 19.44 16.50 3.51
C LEU A 227 19.92 15.50 4.58
N ALA A 228 20.93 15.89 5.35
CA ALA A 228 21.47 15.14 6.47
C ALA A 228 21.14 15.94 7.73
N GLY A 229 20.08 15.54 8.41
CA GLY A 229 19.66 16.20 9.66
C GLY A 229 18.48 15.54 10.36
N GLY A 230 17.69 14.73 9.66
CA GLY A 230 16.63 13.95 10.26
C GLY A 230 17.14 12.68 10.97
N ASP A 231 16.58 12.38 12.14
CA ASP A 231 16.82 11.10 12.81
C ASP A 231 16.19 9.97 12.01
N LEU A 232 16.95 8.90 11.75
CA LEU A 232 16.46 7.67 11.09
C LEU A 232 15.60 6.85 12.05
N VAL A 233 14.48 7.42 12.47
CA VAL A 233 13.53 6.83 13.41
C VAL A 233 12.12 7.09 12.91
N VAL A 234 11.36 6.02 12.71
CA VAL A 234 9.94 6.12 12.45
C VAL A 234 9.22 6.42 13.77
N THR A 235 8.66 7.62 13.90
CA THR A 235 7.94 8.04 15.10
C THR A 235 6.46 7.68 15.03
N HIS A 236 5.92 7.22 16.16
CA HIS A 236 4.49 7.08 16.51
C HIS A 236 3.49 6.91 15.35
N ILE A 237 3.51 5.74 14.70
CA ILE A 237 2.41 5.33 13.81
C ILE A 237 1.32 4.63 14.64
N PRO A 238 0.07 5.15 14.66
CA PRO A 238 -1.03 4.58 15.45
C PRO A 238 -1.29 3.10 15.12
N GLY A 239 -1.44 2.25 16.14
CA GLY A 239 -1.75 0.84 15.98
C GLY A 239 -0.62 -0.05 15.43
N LEU A 240 0.57 0.49 15.18
CA LEU A 240 1.70 -0.22 14.53
C LEU A 240 2.99 -0.25 15.37
N SER A 241 2.87 -0.20 16.70
CA SER A 241 4.02 -0.15 17.63
C SER A 241 5.03 -1.29 17.47
N ALA A 242 4.58 -2.53 17.32
CA ALA A 242 5.47 -3.70 17.19
C ALA A 242 6.24 -3.72 15.84
N PRO A 243 5.59 -3.56 14.66
CA PRO A 243 6.30 -3.42 13.39
C PRO A 243 7.26 -2.21 13.35
N VAL A 244 6.84 -1.06 13.90
CA VAL A 244 7.69 0.14 13.99
C VAL A 244 8.92 -0.12 14.86
N LYS A 245 8.77 -0.85 15.96
CA LYS A 245 9.91 -1.27 16.79
C LYS A 245 10.89 -2.16 16.01
N ALA A 246 10.40 -3.12 15.23
CA ALA A 246 11.25 -3.97 14.39
C ALA A 246 12.01 -3.14 13.35
N ILE A 247 11.31 -2.23 12.65
CA ILE A 247 11.91 -1.30 11.69
C ILE A 247 12.98 -0.43 12.37
N ASN A 248 12.66 0.23 13.48
CA ASN A 248 13.61 1.08 14.19
C ASN A 248 14.81 0.31 14.77
N THR A 249 14.62 -0.97 15.13
CA THR A 249 15.73 -1.85 15.54
C THR A 249 16.69 -2.07 14.38
N PHE A 250 16.18 -2.38 13.18
CA PHE A 250 16.98 -2.49 11.97
C PHE A 250 17.68 -1.17 11.60
N LEU A 251 16.93 -0.06 11.56
CA LEU A 251 17.46 1.26 11.23
C LEU A 251 18.56 1.74 12.19
N SER A 252 18.48 1.38 13.47
CA SER A 252 19.52 1.70 14.46
C SER A 252 20.89 1.09 14.13
N GLY A 253 20.93 0.06 13.29
CA GLY A 253 22.16 -0.55 12.80
C GLY A 253 23.00 0.38 11.92
N PHE A 254 22.38 1.37 11.28
CA PHE A 254 23.03 2.34 10.39
C PHE A 254 23.60 3.55 11.14
N THR A 255 23.13 3.82 12.35
CA THR A 255 23.57 4.94 13.19
C THR A 255 24.60 4.52 14.25
N LYS A 256 24.60 3.24 14.67
CA LYS A 256 25.48 2.74 15.74
C LYS A 256 26.66 1.92 15.19
N PRO A 257 27.90 2.16 15.67
CA PRO A 257 29.06 1.34 15.28
C PRO A 257 28.92 -0.09 15.81
N SER A 258 29.37 -1.08 15.02
CA SER A 258 29.42 -2.48 15.45
C SER A 258 30.62 -2.76 16.34
N PHE A 259 30.44 -3.59 17.37
CA PHE A 259 31.54 -4.13 18.16
C PHE A 259 32.09 -5.45 17.57
N TYR A 260 31.31 -6.15 16.74
CA TYR A 260 31.64 -7.49 16.21
C TYR A 260 31.30 -7.62 14.72
N ASN A 261 32.13 -8.33 13.95
CA ASN A 261 31.95 -8.58 12.51
C ASN A 261 31.72 -10.09 12.26
N PHE A 262 30.55 -10.61 12.65
CA PHE A 262 30.27 -12.05 12.58
C PHE A 262 29.39 -12.48 11.37
N SER A 263 28.85 -11.54 10.59
CA SER A 263 28.00 -11.84 9.41
C SER A 263 27.92 -10.65 8.46
N PRO A 264 27.73 -10.87 7.13
CA PRO A 264 27.28 -9.80 6.23
C PRO A 264 26.03 -9.16 6.82
N ARG A 265 26.06 -7.84 6.97
CA ARG A 265 24.93 -7.08 7.51
C ARG A 265 23.99 -6.76 6.36
N SER A 266 22.72 -7.10 6.53
CA SER A 266 21.70 -6.76 5.55
C SER A 266 21.50 -5.25 5.44
N CYS A 267 21.55 -4.74 4.21
CA CYS A 267 21.18 -3.36 3.89
C CYS A 267 19.70 -3.23 3.48
N GLY A 268 18.97 -4.35 3.43
CA GLY A 268 17.62 -4.47 2.90
C GLY A 268 16.59 -4.93 3.94
N PHE A 269 15.46 -4.25 4.03
CA PHE A 269 14.36 -4.61 4.91
C PHE A 269 13.04 -4.75 4.15
N VAL A 270 12.25 -5.78 4.47
CA VAL A 270 10.94 -5.99 3.82
C VAL A 270 9.78 -5.81 4.77
N ILE A 271 8.80 -5.01 4.37
CA ILE A 271 7.53 -4.84 5.09
C ILE A 271 6.44 -5.58 4.31
N HIS A 272 5.87 -6.62 4.90
CA HIS A 272 4.86 -7.46 4.24
C HIS A 272 3.53 -7.48 4.98
N GLY A 273 2.46 -7.96 4.35
CA GLY A 273 1.13 -8.07 4.96
C GLY A 273 0.00 -7.86 3.96
N SER A 274 -1.24 -8.07 4.38
CA SER A 274 -2.43 -7.99 3.51
C SER A 274 -2.65 -6.58 2.92
N ARG A 275 -3.50 -6.49 1.90
CA ARG A 275 -3.78 -5.21 1.22
C ARG A 275 -4.44 -4.22 2.18
N GLY A 276 -3.95 -2.98 2.18
CA GLY A 276 -4.57 -1.89 2.97
C GLY A 276 -4.16 -1.83 4.44
N THR A 277 -3.18 -2.62 4.88
CA THR A 277 -2.58 -2.57 6.24
C THR A 277 -1.72 -1.34 6.52
N GLY A 278 -1.40 -0.53 5.50
CA GLY A 278 -0.62 0.69 5.66
C GLY A 278 0.85 0.61 5.22
N LYS A 279 1.27 -0.42 4.46
CA LYS A 279 2.64 -0.55 3.93
C LYS A 279 3.20 0.72 3.27
N THR A 280 2.49 1.25 2.28
CA THR A 280 2.87 2.51 1.61
C THR A 280 2.86 3.71 2.56
N PHE A 281 2.02 3.70 3.60
CA PHE A 281 1.98 4.77 4.61
C PHE A 281 3.26 4.78 5.45
N ILE A 282 3.79 3.61 5.82
CA ILE A 282 5.07 3.49 6.51
C ILE A 282 6.22 3.97 5.62
N LEU A 283 6.25 3.60 4.33
CA LEU A 283 7.27 4.09 3.40
C LEU A 283 7.26 5.62 3.26
N LYS A 284 6.07 6.24 3.26
CA LYS A 284 5.95 7.70 3.23
C LYS A 284 6.46 8.35 4.51
N HIS A 285 6.12 7.80 5.68
CA HIS A 285 6.67 8.29 6.95
C HIS A 285 8.20 8.14 7.01
N LEU A 286 8.75 7.05 6.47
CA LEU A 286 10.20 6.87 6.33
C LEU A 286 10.81 7.95 5.44
N ALA A 287 10.19 8.27 4.31
CA ALA A 287 10.65 9.35 3.43
C ALA A 287 10.56 10.74 4.09
N GLU A 288 9.57 10.96 4.95
CA GLU A 288 9.35 12.19 5.71
C GLU A 288 10.35 12.36 6.88
N THR A 289 11.11 11.31 7.26
CA THR A 289 12.15 11.42 8.31
C THR A 289 13.24 12.43 7.97
N GLY A 290 13.51 12.70 6.69
CA GLY A 290 14.57 13.62 6.27
C GLY A 290 15.98 13.13 6.59
N TRP A 291 16.18 11.83 6.79
CA TRP A 291 17.50 11.24 7.06
C TRP A 291 18.47 11.35 5.88
N GLY A 292 17.94 11.31 4.66
CA GLY A 292 18.74 11.28 3.45
C GLY A 292 17.92 11.44 2.18
N ARG A 293 18.57 11.39 1.02
CA ARG A 293 17.86 11.42 -0.27
C ARG A 293 17.06 10.16 -0.51
N VAL A 294 15.81 10.32 -0.94
CA VAL A 294 14.90 9.20 -1.19
C VAL A 294 14.82 8.89 -2.67
N HIS A 295 15.15 7.65 -3.04
CA HIS A 295 15.07 7.12 -4.40
C HIS A 295 13.95 6.09 -4.48
N TRP A 296 12.84 6.47 -5.12
CA TRP A 296 11.69 5.57 -5.32
C TRP A 296 11.87 4.70 -6.56
N ILE A 297 11.75 3.38 -6.41
CA ILE A 297 11.67 2.44 -7.53
C ILE A 297 10.20 2.14 -7.80
N LYS A 298 9.76 2.40 -9.04
CA LYS A 298 8.39 2.22 -9.50
C LYS A 298 8.27 0.91 -10.27
N GLN A 299 7.06 0.34 -10.30
CA GLN A 299 6.75 -0.86 -11.10
C GLN A 299 7.13 -0.71 -12.59
N SER A 300 7.01 0.49 -13.17
CA SER A 300 7.30 0.77 -14.57
C SER A 300 8.79 0.90 -14.90
N ASP A 301 9.67 0.90 -13.89
CA ASP A 301 11.09 1.17 -14.10
C ASP A 301 11.79 -0.01 -14.79
N LYS A 302 12.62 0.32 -15.79
CA LYS A 302 13.47 -0.67 -16.49
C LYS A 302 14.72 -0.97 -15.66
N ILE A 303 15.35 -2.12 -15.93
CA ILE A 303 16.60 -2.57 -15.27
C ILE A 303 17.68 -1.46 -15.26
N SER A 304 17.86 -0.74 -16.36
CA SER A 304 18.84 0.35 -16.46
C SER A 304 18.57 1.48 -15.46
N ILE A 305 17.31 1.86 -15.27
CA ILE A 305 16.88 2.92 -14.34
C ILE A 305 17.04 2.44 -12.89
N ILE A 306 16.73 1.17 -12.62
CA ILE A 306 16.92 0.57 -11.29
C ILE A 306 18.40 0.66 -10.90
N ARG A 307 19.30 0.18 -11.76
CA ARG A 307 20.76 0.25 -11.54
C ARG A 307 21.26 1.69 -11.38
N GLU A 308 20.76 2.61 -12.19
CA GLU A 308 21.09 4.04 -12.07
C GLU A 308 20.65 4.61 -10.70
N LYS A 309 19.45 4.27 -10.22
CA LYS A 309 18.95 4.71 -8.91
C LYS A 309 19.80 4.18 -7.75
N PHE A 310 20.25 2.92 -7.80
CA PHE A 310 21.16 2.37 -6.80
C PHE A 310 22.52 3.09 -6.80
N LYS A 311 23.09 3.36 -7.98
CA LYS A 311 24.34 4.14 -8.11
C LYS A 311 24.19 5.58 -7.60
N LEU A 312 23.08 6.23 -7.90
CA LEU A 312 22.77 7.57 -7.38
C LEU A 312 22.61 7.55 -5.87
N ALA A 313 21.93 6.54 -5.31
CA ALA A 313 21.80 6.38 -3.87
C ALA A 313 23.16 6.22 -3.19
N MET A 314 24.06 5.43 -3.78
CA MET A 314 25.44 5.27 -3.28
C MET A 314 26.24 6.57 -3.31
N SER A 315 26.04 7.39 -4.35
CA SER A 315 26.74 8.68 -4.51
C SER A 315 26.20 9.76 -3.57
N HIS A 316 24.91 9.68 -3.22
CA HIS A 316 24.20 10.68 -2.40
C HIS A 316 24.00 10.25 -0.94
N GLN A 317 25.00 9.63 -0.31
CA GLN A 317 24.89 9.21 1.10
C GLN A 317 24.82 10.43 2.06
N PRO A 318 23.92 10.42 3.08
CA PRO A 318 22.91 9.41 3.40
C PRO A 318 21.73 9.37 2.40
N SER A 319 21.28 8.16 2.06
CA SER A 319 20.16 7.96 1.12
C SER A 319 19.32 6.72 1.44
N MET A 320 18.10 6.69 0.91
CA MET A 320 17.13 5.61 1.06
C MET A 320 16.63 5.16 -0.31
N VAL A 321 16.60 3.86 -0.55
CA VAL A 321 15.95 3.27 -1.73
C VAL A 321 14.65 2.62 -1.28
N LEU A 322 13.52 3.15 -1.77
CA LEU A 322 12.19 2.67 -1.40
C LEU A 322 11.53 1.97 -2.59
N ILE A 323 11.11 0.72 -2.38
CA ILE A 323 10.42 -0.10 -3.38
C ILE A 323 9.00 -0.36 -2.88
N ASP A 324 8.00 0.30 -3.47
CA ASP A 324 6.60 0.01 -3.15
C ASP A 324 6.08 -1.13 -4.04
N ASN A 325 5.65 -2.22 -3.41
CA ASN A 325 5.14 -3.44 -4.02
C ASN A 325 6.19 -4.16 -4.89
N LEU A 326 7.19 -4.76 -4.24
CA LEU A 326 8.27 -5.54 -4.82
C LEU A 326 7.76 -6.62 -5.79
N HIS A 327 6.65 -7.30 -5.46
CA HIS A 327 6.00 -8.27 -6.36
C HIS A 327 5.62 -7.64 -7.72
N ALA A 328 5.19 -6.38 -7.73
CA ALA A 328 4.79 -5.71 -8.97
C ALA A 328 6.00 -5.39 -9.85
N VAL A 329 7.13 -5.06 -9.23
CA VAL A 329 8.43 -4.87 -9.89
C VAL A 329 8.95 -6.20 -10.43
N ILE A 330 8.83 -7.26 -9.62
CA ILE A 330 9.26 -8.64 -9.90
C ILE A 330 8.05 -9.47 -10.37
N ASN A 331 7.44 -9.07 -11.50
CA ASN A 331 6.30 -9.79 -12.04
C ASN A 331 6.75 -11.00 -12.86
N LYS A 332 6.28 -12.21 -12.48
CA LYS A 332 6.57 -13.49 -13.16
C LYS A 332 6.20 -13.51 -14.64
N ASP A 333 5.23 -12.68 -15.07
CA ASP A 333 4.80 -12.60 -16.47
C ASP A 333 5.75 -11.79 -17.37
N ARG A 334 6.80 -11.16 -16.80
CA ARG A 334 7.77 -10.39 -17.57
C ARG A 334 8.84 -11.31 -18.15
N SER A 335 9.17 -11.08 -19.42
CA SER A 335 10.29 -11.77 -20.09
C SER A 335 11.65 -11.53 -19.44
N ASN A 336 11.79 -10.50 -18.60
CA ASN A 336 13.01 -10.13 -17.88
C ASN A 336 12.93 -10.37 -16.36
N TYR A 337 12.05 -11.26 -15.89
CA TYR A 337 11.86 -11.59 -14.47
C TYR A 337 13.17 -11.92 -13.75
N GLU A 338 13.89 -12.94 -14.24
CA GLU A 338 15.17 -13.38 -13.64
C GLU A 338 16.22 -12.28 -13.65
N SER A 339 16.34 -11.53 -14.75
CA SER A 339 17.33 -10.44 -14.86
C SER A 339 17.07 -9.28 -13.89
N VAL A 340 15.81 -8.98 -13.57
CA VAL A 340 15.47 -7.95 -12.57
C VAL A 340 15.86 -8.43 -11.16
N ILE A 341 15.59 -9.70 -10.84
CA ILE A 341 15.96 -10.31 -9.56
C ILE A 341 17.47 -10.31 -9.38
N GLU A 342 18.20 -10.76 -10.39
CA GLU A 342 19.65 -10.79 -10.41
C GLU A 342 20.21 -9.38 -10.22
N THR A 343 19.70 -8.38 -10.94
CA THR A 343 20.15 -6.99 -10.79
C THR A 343 19.92 -6.46 -9.37
N ILE A 344 18.74 -6.67 -8.78
CA ILE A 344 18.46 -6.20 -7.41
C ILE A 344 19.38 -6.94 -6.41
N GLY A 345 19.61 -8.24 -6.61
CA GLY A 345 20.52 -9.04 -5.80
C GLY A 345 21.97 -8.55 -5.87
N GLU A 346 22.48 -8.28 -7.07
CA GLU A 346 23.82 -7.74 -7.31
C GLU A 346 24.03 -6.39 -6.59
N GLU A 347 23.07 -5.48 -6.68
CA GLU A 347 23.19 -4.16 -6.04
C GLU A 347 23.10 -4.26 -4.50
N LEU A 348 22.30 -5.19 -3.96
CA LEU A 348 22.24 -5.46 -2.51
C LEU A 348 23.54 -6.11 -2.00
N ASP A 349 24.10 -7.06 -2.74
CA ASP A 349 25.38 -7.69 -2.42
C ASP A 349 26.50 -6.65 -2.43
N ALA A 350 26.53 -5.77 -3.43
CA ALA A 350 27.51 -4.68 -3.49
C ALA A 350 27.43 -3.75 -2.25
N LEU A 351 26.22 -3.47 -1.75
CA LEU A 351 26.05 -2.71 -0.51
C LEU A 351 26.53 -3.49 0.73
N SER A 352 26.26 -4.79 0.80
CA SER A 352 26.67 -5.67 1.90
C SER A 352 28.19 -5.92 1.92
N ASP A 353 28.83 -6.06 0.77
CA ASP A 353 30.28 -6.27 0.64
C ASP A 353 31.06 -5.02 1.08
N MET A 354 30.57 -3.83 0.73
CA MET A 354 31.14 -2.57 1.24
C MET A 354 31.03 -2.47 2.77
N ALA A 355 29.95 -2.99 3.35
CA ALA A 355 29.79 -3.06 4.80
C ALA A 355 30.77 -4.05 5.44
N SER A 356 31.14 -5.12 4.75
CA SER A 356 32.08 -6.11 5.27
C SER A 356 33.53 -5.59 5.33
N GLY A 357 33.89 -4.65 4.44
CA GLY A 357 35.18 -3.98 4.42
C GLY A 357 35.35 -2.83 5.43
N ARG A 358 34.25 -2.33 6.03
CA ARG A 358 34.24 -1.20 6.99
C ARG A 358 33.60 -1.64 8.32
N LYS A 359 33.93 -1.02 9.46
CA LYS A 359 33.24 -1.33 10.75
C LYS A 359 31.82 -0.74 10.85
N THR A 360 31.33 -0.14 9.76
CA THR A 360 30.09 0.65 9.68
C THR A 360 29.35 0.29 8.39
N LEU A 361 28.01 0.20 8.46
CA LEU A 361 27.16 0.05 7.28
C LEU A 361 27.34 1.25 6.33
N PRO A 362 27.18 1.08 5.00
CA PRO A 362 26.97 2.21 4.10
C PRO A 362 25.72 2.98 4.54
N GLN A 363 25.72 4.30 4.40
CA GLN A 363 24.54 5.12 4.73
C GLN A 363 23.49 5.06 3.61
N VAL A 364 23.20 3.85 3.13
CA VAL A 364 22.19 3.55 2.13
C VAL A 364 21.29 2.47 2.69
N VAL A 365 20.01 2.81 2.91
CA VAL A 365 19.01 1.89 3.43
C VAL A 365 18.05 1.49 2.31
N VAL A 366 17.81 0.20 2.13
CA VAL A 366 16.86 -0.30 1.12
C VAL A 366 15.64 -0.87 1.85
N ILE A 367 14.44 -0.36 1.53
CA ILE A 367 13.19 -0.84 2.13
C ILE A 367 12.21 -1.18 1.02
N ALA A 368 11.71 -2.41 1.05
CA ALA A 368 10.73 -2.92 0.09
C ALA A 368 9.42 -3.28 0.78
N THR A 369 8.29 -3.22 0.06
CA THR A 369 7.01 -3.73 0.53
C THR A 369 6.50 -4.87 -0.35
N CYS A 370 5.84 -5.87 0.23
CA CYS A 370 5.15 -6.93 -0.53
C CYS A 370 3.84 -7.36 0.16
N LEU A 371 3.07 -8.27 -0.45
CA LEU A 371 1.86 -8.81 0.18
C LEU A 371 2.23 -9.95 1.12
N ASP A 372 2.98 -10.92 0.62
CA ASP A 372 3.46 -12.07 1.40
C ASP A 372 4.96 -12.26 1.16
N PHE A 373 5.75 -12.12 2.22
CA PHE A 373 7.21 -12.24 2.12
C PHE A 373 7.67 -13.59 1.55
N LEU A 374 6.95 -14.68 1.84
CA LEU A 374 7.37 -16.02 1.46
C LEU A 374 7.05 -16.36 0.00
N THR A 375 5.97 -15.76 -0.52
CA THR A 375 5.47 -16.07 -1.87
C THR A 375 5.97 -15.06 -2.88
N ASP A 376 6.05 -13.79 -2.48
CA ASP A 376 6.35 -12.67 -3.37
C ASP A 376 7.84 -12.37 -3.49
N VAL A 377 8.65 -12.76 -2.50
CA VAL A 377 10.11 -12.53 -2.50
C VAL A 377 10.80 -13.82 -2.92
N PRO A 378 11.48 -13.85 -4.07
CA PRO A 378 12.25 -15.01 -4.52
C PRO A 378 13.37 -15.38 -3.53
N GLU A 379 13.68 -16.67 -3.41
CA GLU A 379 14.71 -17.17 -2.47
C GLU A 379 16.08 -16.51 -2.71
N GLU A 380 16.39 -16.15 -3.95
CA GLU A 380 17.62 -15.45 -4.31
C GLU A 380 17.74 -14.11 -3.57
N LEU A 381 16.62 -13.41 -3.35
CA LEU A 381 16.63 -12.13 -2.64
C LEU A 381 16.62 -12.27 -1.11
N VAL A 382 16.40 -13.47 -0.57
CA VAL A 382 16.34 -13.75 0.88
C VAL A 382 17.71 -14.18 1.44
N ALA A 383 18.77 -14.17 0.62
CA ALA A 383 20.13 -14.53 1.04
C ALA A 383 20.72 -13.58 2.12
N PRO A 384 21.68 -14.05 2.94
CA PRO A 384 22.40 -13.21 3.90
C PRO A 384 23.04 -11.98 3.22
N GLY A 385 22.79 -10.78 3.76
CA GLY A 385 23.21 -9.51 3.14
C GLY A 385 22.15 -8.82 2.28
N ARG A 386 21.11 -9.55 1.84
CA ARG A 386 19.96 -9.05 1.04
C ARG A 386 18.71 -8.88 1.92
N PHE A 387 17.52 -9.26 1.48
CA PHE A 387 16.24 -9.11 2.20
C PHE A 387 15.99 -10.24 3.21
N LEU A 388 16.90 -10.42 4.18
CA LEU A 388 16.70 -11.39 5.27
C LEU A 388 15.76 -10.86 6.36
N GLU A 389 15.92 -9.58 6.70
CA GLU A 389 15.15 -8.91 7.75
C GLU A 389 13.79 -8.44 7.23
N ASN A 390 12.73 -8.71 8.00
CA ASN A 390 11.37 -8.35 7.60
C ASN A 390 10.46 -8.03 8.79
N ALA A 391 9.40 -7.24 8.54
CA ALA A 391 8.33 -6.97 9.49
C ALA A 391 6.95 -7.32 8.90
N PRO A 392 6.20 -8.24 9.53
CA PRO A 392 4.82 -8.52 9.15
C PRO A 392 3.86 -7.43 9.69
N LEU A 393 3.09 -6.81 8.80
CA LEU A 393 1.93 -5.99 9.14
C LEU A 393 0.69 -6.87 9.25
N ARG A 394 0.33 -7.16 10.51
CA ARG A 394 -0.86 -7.93 10.86
C ARG A 394 -2.10 -7.06 10.81
N ILE A 395 -3.27 -7.70 10.74
CA ILE A 395 -4.54 -7.01 10.89
C ILE A 395 -4.63 -6.45 12.31
N PRO A 396 -5.03 -5.18 12.47
CA PRO A 396 -5.07 -4.55 13.78
C PRO A 396 -6.12 -5.22 14.68
N GLY A 397 -5.72 -5.58 15.89
CA GLY A 397 -6.63 -6.02 16.96
C GLY A 397 -7.48 -4.87 17.52
N PRO A 398 -8.44 -5.12 18.44
CA PRO A 398 -9.33 -4.08 18.96
C PRO A 398 -8.61 -2.85 19.53
N SER A 399 -7.55 -3.07 20.32
CA SER A 399 -6.75 -1.98 20.90
C SER A 399 -6.02 -1.14 19.84
N GLN A 400 -5.51 -1.79 18.80
CA GLN A 400 -4.81 -1.11 17.69
C GLN A 400 -5.79 -0.35 16.80
N ARG A 401 -6.97 -0.92 16.52
CA ARG A 401 -8.03 -0.23 15.78
C ARG A 401 -8.49 1.03 16.50
N ARG A 402 -8.57 0.99 17.84
CA ARG A 402 -8.87 2.17 18.66
C ARG A 402 -7.87 3.30 18.41
N GLU A 403 -6.57 3.02 18.48
CA GLU A 403 -5.52 4.03 18.21
C GLU A 403 -5.62 4.58 16.77
N ILE A 404 -5.88 3.72 15.79
CA ILE A 404 -6.06 4.14 14.39
C ILE A 404 -7.29 5.05 14.25
N LEU A 405 -8.42 4.70 14.87
CA LEU A 405 -9.64 5.49 14.81
C LEU A 405 -9.50 6.83 15.55
N GLU A 406 -8.76 6.86 16.66
CA GLU A 406 -8.40 8.10 17.37
C GLU A 406 -7.61 9.05 16.45
N SER A 407 -6.78 8.52 15.54
CA SER A 407 -6.01 9.34 14.58
C SER A 407 -6.82 10.00 13.46
N PHE A 408 -8.06 9.55 13.21
CA PHE A 408 -8.86 10.06 12.08
C PHE A 408 -9.56 11.39 12.36
N ASN A 409 -9.49 11.92 13.59
CA ASN A 409 -10.09 13.20 13.98
C ASN A 409 -11.54 13.37 13.49
N MET A 410 -12.36 12.32 13.69
CA MET A 410 -13.77 12.34 13.30
C MET A 410 -14.54 13.41 14.10
N PRO A 411 -15.51 14.13 13.49
CA PRO A 411 -16.33 15.12 14.18
C PRO A 411 -17.32 14.45 15.14
N ILE A 412 -16.83 14.05 16.31
CA ILE A 412 -17.59 13.39 17.37
C ILE A 412 -17.55 14.31 18.59
N LYS A 413 -18.67 14.36 19.33
CA LYS A 413 -18.75 15.12 20.58
C LYS A 413 -17.72 14.61 21.59
N GLU A 414 -16.90 15.50 22.15
CA GLU A 414 -15.75 15.12 23.00
C GLU A 414 -16.16 14.30 24.24
N SER A 415 -17.38 14.51 24.77
CA SER A 415 -17.92 13.74 25.90
C SER A 415 -18.21 12.27 25.59
N GLU A 416 -18.48 11.93 24.33
CA GLU A 416 -18.89 10.58 23.88
C GLU A 416 -17.80 9.87 23.06
N LYS A 417 -16.78 10.60 22.65
CA LYS A 417 -15.71 10.15 21.75
C LYS A 417 -15.05 8.85 22.19
N GLN A 418 -14.71 8.70 23.47
CA GLN A 418 -14.03 7.51 23.96
C GLN A 418 -14.91 6.25 23.89
N ASP A 419 -16.17 6.35 24.34
CA ASP A 419 -17.14 5.24 24.25
C ASP A 419 -17.46 4.90 22.80
N PHE A 420 -17.64 5.93 21.97
CA PHE A 420 -17.94 5.79 20.56
C PHE A 420 -16.83 5.06 19.81
N ILE A 421 -15.57 5.43 20.02
CA ILE A 421 -14.42 4.77 19.40
C ILE A 421 -14.23 3.34 19.94
N LEU A 422 -14.43 3.12 21.24
CA LEU A 422 -14.34 1.79 21.85
C LEU A 422 -15.39 0.84 21.28
N HIS A 423 -16.63 1.30 21.14
CA HIS A 423 -17.70 0.55 20.50
C HIS A 423 -17.33 0.20 19.05
N LEU A 424 -16.87 1.19 18.30
CA LEU A 424 -16.42 1.04 16.92
C LEU A 424 -15.31 0.00 16.75
N ALA A 425 -14.29 0.07 17.60
CA ALA A 425 -13.16 -0.85 17.57
C ALA A 425 -13.61 -2.30 17.81
N LYS A 426 -14.63 -2.51 18.66
CA LYS A 426 -15.21 -3.84 18.92
C LYS A 426 -15.96 -4.39 17.71
N ILE A 427 -16.79 -3.56 17.05
CA ILE A 427 -17.68 -4.02 15.96
C ILE A 427 -17.02 -4.10 14.57
N THR A 428 -15.82 -3.54 14.41
CA THR A 428 -15.06 -3.49 13.13
C THR A 428 -14.02 -4.62 13.02
N HIS A 429 -14.45 -5.86 13.28
CA HIS A 429 -13.56 -7.01 13.16
C HIS A 429 -13.05 -7.21 11.73
N ALA A 430 -11.77 -7.54 11.57
CA ALA A 430 -11.09 -7.75 10.28
C ALA A 430 -11.04 -6.51 9.36
N TYR A 431 -11.39 -5.30 9.84
CA TYR A 431 -11.18 -4.08 9.07
C TYR A 431 -9.70 -3.71 9.09
N VAL A 432 -9.12 -3.49 7.91
CA VAL A 432 -7.77 -2.91 7.81
C VAL A 432 -7.85 -1.38 7.94
N PRO A 433 -6.73 -0.66 8.22
CA PRO A 433 -6.73 0.80 8.30
C PRO A 433 -7.38 1.49 7.10
N LYS A 434 -7.19 0.95 5.88
CA LYS A 434 -7.87 1.44 4.67
C LYS A 434 -9.40 1.34 4.75
N ASP A 435 -9.93 0.28 5.33
CA ASP A 435 -11.38 0.07 5.48
C ASP A 435 -11.94 0.96 6.59
N LEU A 436 -11.21 1.10 7.71
CA LEU A 436 -11.58 2.00 8.79
C LEU A 436 -11.63 3.45 8.29
N LYS A 437 -10.68 3.86 7.45
CA LYS A 437 -10.68 5.19 6.83
C LYS A 437 -11.89 5.38 5.92
N LYS A 438 -12.22 4.39 5.09
CA LYS A 438 -13.45 4.41 4.28
C LYS A 438 -14.69 4.50 5.16
N LEU A 439 -14.74 3.76 6.27
CA LEU A 439 -15.86 3.77 7.21
C LEU A 439 -16.07 5.16 7.80
N ALA A 440 -15.01 5.79 8.28
CA ALA A 440 -15.04 7.15 8.80
C ALA A 440 -15.54 8.15 7.74
N VAL A 441 -14.99 8.08 6.52
CA VAL A 441 -15.37 8.97 5.41
C VAL A 441 -16.84 8.79 5.02
N HIS A 442 -17.32 7.55 4.88
CA HIS A 442 -18.73 7.29 4.56
C HIS A 442 -19.68 7.68 5.69
N ALA A 443 -19.27 7.54 6.95
CA ALA A 443 -20.07 8.02 8.07
C ALA A 443 -20.22 9.54 8.02
N VAL A 444 -19.16 10.28 7.68
CA VAL A 444 -19.23 11.74 7.48
C VAL A 444 -20.16 12.10 6.34
N TYR A 445 -20.12 11.39 5.20
CA TYR A 445 -21.06 11.62 4.11
C TYR A 445 -22.51 11.36 4.52
N ASN A 446 -22.79 10.24 5.20
CA ASN A 446 -24.13 9.94 5.70
C ASN A 446 -24.66 11.01 6.67
N SER A 447 -23.77 11.55 7.52
CA SER A 447 -24.12 12.67 8.40
C SER A 447 -24.46 13.93 7.59
N GLY A 448 -23.71 14.21 6.51
CA GLY A 448 -24.00 15.31 5.59
C GLY A 448 -25.36 15.15 4.93
N ASP A 449 -25.68 13.97 4.40
CA ASP A 449 -26.98 13.67 3.78
C ASP A 449 -28.12 13.88 4.77
N ARG A 450 -27.98 13.40 6.02
CA ARG A 450 -28.98 13.63 7.08
C ARG A 450 -29.19 15.11 7.37
N LEU A 451 -28.11 15.90 7.44
CA LEU A 451 -28.19 17.34 7.71
C LEU A 451 -28.89 18.08 6.57
N LEU A 452 -28.62 17.70 5.32
CA LEU A 452 -29.31 18.23 4.14
C LEU A 452 -30.79 17.85 4.14
N GLU A 453 -31.14 16.61 4.47
CA GLU A 453 -32.54 16.15 4.64
C GLU A 453 -33.26 16.93 5.76
N ALA A 454 -32.54 17.34 6.80
CA ALA A 454 -33.04 18.18 7.89
C ALA A 454 -33.12 19.68 7.54
N GLY A 455 -32.72 20.08 6.32
CA GLY A 455 -32.76 21.47 5.86
C GLY A 455 -31.63 22.35 6.39
N VAL A 456 -30.54 21.77 6.89
CA VAL A 456 -29.37 22.51 7.40
C VAL A 456 -28.45 22.87 6.24
N GLU A 457 -28.20 24.17 6.03
CA GLU A 457 -27.31 24.66 4.99
C GLU A 457 -25.83 24.74 5.44
N PRO A 458 -24.83 24.34 4.61
CA PRO A 458 -23.42 24.26 5.00
C PRO A 458 -22.73 25.57 5.43
N GLN A 459 -23.37 26.73 5.24
CA GLN A 459 -22.74 28.05 5.40
C GLN A 459 -23.43 28.96 6.44
N ALA A 460 -24.58 28.59 6.99
CA ALA A 460 -25.44 29.55 7.68
C ALA A 460 -25.28 29.60 9.22
N ASP A 461 -25.01 28.48 9.90
CA ASP A 461 -25.41 28.37 11.32
C ASP A 461 -24.27 28.42 12.36
N GLY A 462 -23.00 28.27 11.99
CA GLY A 462 -21.90 28.23 12.97
C GLY A 462 -22.02 27.13 14.04
N GLN A 463 -23.04 26.27 13.95
CA GLN A 463 -23.25 25.12 14.83
C GLN A 463 -22.31 23.99 14.43
N GLU A 464 -21.62 23.43 15.42
CA GLU A 464 -20.85 22.21 15.23
C GLU A 464 -21.80 21.02 15.12
N HIS A 465 -21.77 20.33 13.99
CA HIS A 465 -22.53 19.09 13.80
C HIS A 465 -21.64 17.87 14.06
N TYR A 466 -22.16 16.93 14.84
CA TYR A 466 -21.43 15.72 15.22
C TYR A 466 -22.02 14.46 14.55
N LEU A 467 -21.14 13.49 14.32
CA LEU A 467 -21.48 12.13 13.89
C LEU A 467 -22.32 11.43 14.95
N THR A 468 -23.35 10.71 14.52
CA THR A 468 -24.14 9.85 15.40
C THR A 468 -23.84 8.37 15.14
N LYS A 469 -24.25 7.49 16.07
CA LYS A 469 -24.10 6.04 15.93
C LYS A 469 -24.85 5.52 14.68
N ALA A 470 -25.97 6.13 14.32
CA ALA A 470 -26.79 5.72 13.18
C ALA A 470 -26.09 5.93 11.82
N ASP A 471 -25.34 7.04 11.66
CA ASP A 471 -24.59 7.34 10.42
C ASP A 471 -23.57 6.25 10.12
N LEU A 472 -22.99 5.73 11.20
CA LEU A 472 -21.89 4.81 11.12
C LEU A 472 -22.37 3.35 10.95
N GLU A 473 -23.48 2.97 11.58
CA GLU A 473 -24.16 1.71 11.26
C GLU A 473 -24.67 1.69 9.81
N ARG A 474 -25.11 2.85 9.27
CA ARG A 474 -25.42 2.99 7.84
C ARG A 474 -24.16 2.83 6.98
N ALA A 475 -23.02 3.40 7.37
CA ALA A 475 -21.75 3.25 6.64
C ALA A 475 -21.23 1.80 6.67
N LYS A 476 -21.33 1.12 7.82
CA LYS A 476 -20.89 -0.26 8.02
C LYS A 476 -21.62 -1.25 7.12
N ARG A 477 -22.94 -1.05 6.90
CA ARG A 477 -23.73 -1.88 5.97
C ARG A 477 -23.17 -1.91 4.55
N ASN A 478 -22.53 -0.82 4.12
CA ASN A 478 -22.01 -0.66 2.76
C ASN A 478 -20.53 -1.05 2.63
N ILE A 479 -19.77 -1.03 3.72
CA ILE A 479 -18.32 -1.26 3.69
C ILE A 479 -18.01 -2.65 4.22
N ARG A 480 -17.61 -3.54 3.31
CA ARG A 480 -17.11 -4.87 3.67
C ARG A 480 -15.62 -4.82 4.02
N PRO A 481 -15.14 -5.64 4.98
CA PRO A 481 -13.73 -5.73 5.31
C PRO A 481 -12.94 -6.31 4.13
N SER A 482 -11.91 -5.60 3.68
CA SER A 482 -11.04 -6.01 2.58
C SER A 482 -10.24 -7.27 2.92
N ALA A 483 -9.90 -7.48 4.20
CA ALA A 483 -9.17 -8.66 4.63
C ALA A 483 -10.01 -9.94 4.68
N ALA A 484 -11.33 -9.87 4.50
CA ALA A 484 -12.16 -11.07 4.32
C ALA A 484 -11.95 -11.74 2.95
N HIS A 485 -11.27 -11.07 2.00
CA HIS A 485 -10.92 -11.61 0.69
C HIS A 485 -9.54 -12.29 0.64
N ASP A 486 -8.66 -12.06 1.62
CA ASP A 486 -7.38 -12.79 1.76
C ASP A 486 -7.62 -14.05 2.61
N VAL A 487 -7.79 -15.19 1.93
CA VAL A 487 -8.39 -16.42 2.47
C VAL A 487 -7.61 -17.08 3.63
N ASN A 488 -6.37 -16.68 3.97
CA ASN A 488 -5.49 -17.54 4.78
C ASN A 488 -4.91 -16.96 6.08
N LEU A 489 -5.32 -15.79 6.59
CA LEU A 489 -4.64 -15.21 7.75
C LEU A 489 -5.51 -14.55 8.83
N ASN A 490 -6.79 -14.91 8.95
CA ASN A 490 -7.63 -14.28 9.97
C ASN A 490 -8.13 -15.26 11.01
N PRO A 491 -8.02 -14.92 12.32
CA PRO A 491 -8.85 -15.55 13.32
C PRO A 491 -10.32 -15.32 12.93
N PRO A 492 -11.16 -16.34 13.07
CA PRO A 492 -12.59 -16.25 12.77
C PRO A 492 -13.28 -15.29 13.75
N THR A 493 -14.50 -14.86 13.47
CA THR A 493 -15.24 -13.88 14.29
C THR A 493 -15.92 -14.47 15.53
N VAL A 494 -15.71 -15.76 15.80
CA VAL A 494 -16.46 -16.53 16.80
C VAL A 494 -15.70 -16.48 18.12
N LEU A 495 -16.36 -16.16 19.23
CA LEU A 495 -15.78 -16.19 20.59
C LEU A 495 -16.28 -17.41 21.36
N TRP A 496 -15.67 -17.71 22.52
CA TRP A 496 -16.19 -18.79 23.37
C TRP A 496 -17.60 -18.53 23.89
N GLN A 497 -18.00 -17.26 23.97
CA GLN A 497 -19.34 -16.83 24.36
C GLN A 497 -20.42 -17.18 23.33
N ASP A 498 -20.01 -17.44 22.09
CA ASP A 498 -20.91 -17.82 20.98
C ASP A 498 -21.05 -19.35 20.89
N VAL A 499 -20.28 -20.11 21.67
CA VAL A 499 -20.33 -21.58 21.73
C VAL A 499 -20.98 -22.00 23.05
N GLY A 500 -22.25 -22.41 23.00
CA GLY A 500 -22.98 -22.91 24.17
C GLY A 500 -22.49 -24.29 24.64
N GLY A 501 -22.18 -24.41 25.93
CA GLY A 501 -21.75 -25.66 26.56
C GLY A 501 -20.35 -26.17 26.15
N GLN A 502 -20.17 -27.49 26.19
CA GLN A 502 -18.94 -28.23 25.84
C GLN A 502 -17.67 -27.83 26.62
N ASP A 503 -17.79 -27.67 27.94
CA ASP A 503 -16.67 -27.22 28.80
C ASP A 503 -15.43 -28.12 28.72
N TYR A 504 -15.65 -29.43 28.55
CA TYR A 504 -14.55 -30.37 28.35
C TYR A 504 -13.76 -30.06 27.06
N VAL A 505 -14.46 -29.82 25.95
CA VAL A 505 -13.84 -29.51 24.65
C VAL A 505 -13.08 -28.19 24.72
N LYS A 506 -13.69 -27.17 25.34
CA LYS A 506 -13.06 -25.87 25.59
C LYS A 506 -11.77 -26.01 26.39
N THR A 507 -11.81 -26.79 27.46
CA THR A 507 -10.65 -27.03 28.34
C THR A 507 -9.51 -27.73 27.60
N VAL A 508 -9.83 -28.73 26.78
CA VAL A 508 -8.82 -29.45 25.98
C VAL A 508 -8.20 -28.54 24.93
N LEU A 509 -9.01 -27.77 24.19
CA LEU A 509 -8.51 -26.84 23.17
C LEU A 509 -7.63 -25.73 23.78
N ASP A 510 -8.04 -25.14 24.91
CA ASP A 510 -7.25 -24.13 25.63
C ASP A 510 -5.91 -24.71 26.13
N ARG A 511 -5.91 -25.95 26.60
CA ARG A 511 -4.68 -26.67 26.98
C ARG A 511 -3.75 -26.86 25.78
N MET A 512 -4.28 -27.27 24.63
CA MET A 512 -3.48 -27.48 23.41
C MET A 512 -2.87 -26.18 22.87
N ILE A 513 -3.61 -25.08 22.96
CA ILE A 513 -3.10 -23.73 22.65
C ILE A 513 -1.95 -23.37 23.58
N LYS A 514 -2.11 -23.55 24.90
CA LYS A 514 -1.05 -23.28 25.89
C LYS A 514 0.20 -24.11 25.64
N PHE A 515 0.02 -25.39 25.30
CA PHE A 515 1.13 -26.28 24.91
C PHE A 515 1.87 -25.80 23.68
N THR A 516 1.15 -25.26 22.71
CA THR A 516 1.73 -24.71 21.47
C THR A 516 2.51 -23.43 21.74
N MET A 517 2.07 -22.62 22.71
CA MET A 517 2.71 -21.36 23.09
C MET A 517 4.01 -21.56 23.90
N GLU A 518 4.03 -22.54 24.81
CA GLU A 518 5.13 -22.73 25.78
C GLU A 518 5.65 -24.18 25.79
N PRO A 519 6.18 -24.72 24.68
CA PRO A 519 6.53 -26.13 24.56
C PRO A 519 7.59 -26.61 25.58
N GLY A 520 8.46 -25.71 26.07
CA GLY A 520 9.55 -26.03 26.99
C GLY A 520 9.18 -26.16 28.47
N LYS A 521 7.91 -25.94 28.85
CA LYS A 521 7.47 -26.02 30.26
C LYS A 521 6.87 -27.37 30.66
N PHE A 522 6.82 -28.35 29.75
CA PHE A 522 6.13 -29.62 29.96
C PHE A 522 7.09 -30.81 29.97
N ILE A 523 6.80 -31.79 30.83
CA ILE A 523 7.64 -32.98 31.08
C ILE A 523 7.65 -33.94 29.87
N ARG A 524 6.59 -33.93 29.06
CA ARG A 524 6.46 -34.71 27.82
C ARG A 524 6.22 -33.77 26.64
N PRO A 525 6.69 -34.15 25.42
CA PRO A 525 6.38 -33.39 24.22
C PRO A 525 4.85 -33.31 24.05
N PRO A 526 4.29 -32.11 23.85
CA PRO A 526 2.86 -31.96 23.67
C PRO A 526 2.41 -32.57 22.33
N SER A 527 1.18 -33.10 22.31
CA SER A 527 0.49 -33.49 21.08
C SER A 527 0.39 -32.28 20.16
N LYS A 528 0.66 -32.48 18.86
CA LYS A 528 0.61 -31.41 17.85
C LYS A 528 -0.65 -31.48 16.99
N GLY A 529 -1.33 -32.62 16.97
CA GLY A 529 -2.55 -32.83 16.19
C GLY A 529 -3.74 -33.19 17.08
N LEU A 530 -4.88 -32.53 16.84
CA LEU A 530 -6.14 -32.86 17.50
C LEU A 530 -7.23 -33.12 16.45
N LEU A 531 -7.85 -34.30 16.50
CA LEU A 531 -9.00 -34.65 15.67
C LEU A 531 -10.30 -34.45 16.46
N LEU A 532 -11.15 -33.53 16.02
CA LEU A 532 -12.51 -33.33 16.49
C LEU A 532 -13.44 -34.24 15.69
N TYR A 533 -14.12 -35.20 16.34
CA TYR A 533 -15.06 -36.10 15.68
C TYR A 533 -16.40 -36.14 16.41
N GLY A 534 -17.48 -36.41 15.67
CA GLY A 534 -18.81 -36.56 16.26
C GLY A 534 -19.93 -36.21 15.29
N PRO A 535 -21.18 -36.25 15.74
CA PRO A 535 -22.34 -36.00 14.89
C PRO A 535 -22.32 -34.62 14.20
N PRO A 536 -22.92 -34.49 13.01
CA PRO A 536 -23.03 -33.20 12.33
C PRO A 536 -23.83 -32.21 13.18
N GLY A 537 -23.53 -30.92 13.05
CA GLY A 537 -24.25 -29.85 13.77
C GLY A 537 -23.89 -29.68 15.25
N CYS A 538 -22.87 -30.38 15.78
CA CYS A 538 -22.45 -30.29 17.18
C CYS A 538 -21.26 -29.36 17.43
N SER A 539 -21.14 -28.24 16.70
CA SER A 539 -20.16 -27.17 16.94
C SER A 539 -18.66 -27.49 16.80
N LYS A 540 -18.27 -28.57 16.09
CA LYS A 540 -16.84 -28.90 15.82
C LYS A 540 -16.09 -27.74 15.14
N THR A 541 -16.60 -27.29 13.99
CA THR A 541 -16.04 -26.15 13.24
C THR A 541 -16.09 -24.86 14.06
N LEU A 542 -17.18 -24.62 14.80
CA LEU A 542 -17.33 -23.42 15.62
C LEU A 542 -16.34 -23.40 16.80
N SER A 543 -16.07 -24.54 17.44
CA SER A 543 -15.15 -24.65 18.57
C SER A 543 -13.70 -24.42 18.14
N ALA A 544 -13.28 -25.01 17.01
CA ALA A 544 -11.95 -24.74 16.44
C ALA A 544 -11.76 -23.26 16.08
N ARG A 545 -12.83 -22.64 15.54
CA ARG A 545 -12.83 -21.22 15.25
C ARG A 545 -12.72 -20.37 16.52
N ALA A 546 -13.58 -20.61 17.51
CA ALA A 546 -13.54 -19.89 18.79
C ALA A 546 -12.18 -19.97 19.49
N ALA A 547 -11.56 -21.16 19.48
CA ALA A 547 -10.23 -21.37 20.03
C ALA A 547 -9.15 -20.50 19.35
N ALA A 548 -9.22 -20.34 18.03
CA ALA A 548 -8.29 -19.51 17.28
C ALA A 548 -8.48 -18.01 17.57
N THR A 549 -9.72 -17.54 17.68
CA THR A 549 -10.02 -16.14 18.02
C THR A 549 -9.52 -15.75 19.40
N GLU A 550 -9.75 -16.61 20.39
CA GLU A 550 -9.44 -16.34 21.80
C GLU A 550 -7.94 -16.44 22.08
N SER A 551 -7.24 -17.31 21.34
CA SER A 551 -5.77 -17.38 21.40
C SER A 551 -5.07 -16.26 20.64
N GLY A 552 -5.74 -15.62 19.68
CA GLY A 552 -5.14 -14.64 18.77
C GLY A 552 -4.09 -15.23 17.84
N PHE A 553 -4.10 -16.56 17.64
CA PHE A 553 -3.18 -17.26 16.74
C PHE A 553 -3.57 -17.04 15.28
N ASN A 554 -2.59 -17.13 14.38
CA ASN A 554 -2.89 -17.10 12.95
C ASN A 554 -3.69 -18.36 12.58
N PHE A 555 -4.82 -18.21 11.90
CA PHE A 555 -5.75 -19.32 11.63
C PHE A 555 -5.85 -19.62 10.14
N PHE A 556 -5.43 -20.83 9.77
CA PHE A 556 -5.48 -21.34 8.40
C PHE A 556 -6.63 -22.36 8.31
N ALA A 557 -7.82 -21.92 7.92
CA ALA A 557 -8.98 -22.79 7.77
C ALA A 557 -9.14 -23.27 6.34
N ILE A 558 -9.25 -24.58 6.18
CA ILE A 558 -9.36 -25.20 4.87
C ILE A 558 -10.42 -26.29 4.92
N LYS A 559 -11.35 -26.24 3.98
CA LYS A 559 -12.30 -27.35 3.79
C LYS A 559 -11.69 -28.39 2.87
N GLY A 560 -11.89 -29.67 3.18
CA GLY A 560 -11.34 -30.75 2.38
C GLY A 560 -11.76 -30.67 0.90
N ALA A 561 -12.99 -30.26 0.58
CA ALA A 561 -13.44 -30.07 -0.80
C ALA A 561 -12.77 -28.88 -1.52
N GLU A 562 -12.36 -27.84 -0.78
CA GLU A 562 -11.70 -26.65 -1.32
C GLU A 562 -10.24 -26.94 -1.69
N LEU A 563 -9.54 -27.81 -0.94
CA LEU A 563 -8.17 -28.26 -1.25
C LEU A 563 -8.02 -28.87 -2.64
N LEU A 564 -8.99 -29.68 -3.05
CA LEU A 564 -8.96 -30.34 -4.35
C LEU A 564 -9.16 -29.36 -5.52
N ASN A 565 -9.88 -28.25 -5.27
CA ASN A 565 -10.24 -27.27 -6.30
C ASN A 565 -9.26 -26.09 -6.38
N MET A 566 -8.64 -25.67 -5.27
CA MET A 566 -7.69 -24.54 -5.27
C MET A 566 -6.37 -24.87 -5.98
N PHE A 567 -6.03 -26.16 -6.10
CA PHE A 567 -4.74 -26.62 -6.62
C PHE A 567 -4.91 -27.70 -7.70
N VAL A 568 -5.76 -27.45 -8.70
CA VAL A 568 -5.95 -28.37 -9.82
C VAL A 568 -4.62 -28.62 -10.54
N GLY A 569 -4.05 -29.81 -10.37
CA GLY A 569 -2.78 -30.23 -10.97
C GLY A 569 -1.56 -30.21 -10.05
N GLU A 570 -1.60 -29.55 -8.89
CA GLU A 570 -0.47 -29.45 -7.93
C GLU A 570 -0.93 -29.48 -6.45
N THR A 571 -1.93 -30.29 -6.10
CA THR A 571 -2.48 -30.36 -4.73
C THR A 571 -1.43 -30.71 -3.66
N GLU A 572 -0.44 -31.53 -3.97
CA GLU A 572 0.67 -31.87 -3.06
C GLU A 572 1.52 -30.66 -2.68
N ARG A 573 1.85 -29.81 -3.67
CA ARG A 573 2.62 -28.59 -3.45
C ARG A 573 1.84 -27.59 -2.62
N GLY A 574 0.53 -27.46 -2.87
CA GLY A 574 -0.35 -26.60 -2.09
C GLY A 574 -0.39 -26.96 -0.59
N ILE A 575 -0.36 -28.26 -0.25
CA ILE A 575 -0.28 -28.73 1.14
C ILE A 575 1.07 -28.34 1.76
N ARG A 576 2.18 -28.57 1.06
CA ARG A 576 3.52 -28.19 1.55
C ARG A 576 3.64 -26.67 1.77
N ASP A 577 3.17 -25.88 0.81
CA ASP A 577 3.19 -24.42 0.88
C ASP A 577 2.31 -23.92 2.04
N LEU A 578 1.15 -24.53 2.27
CA LEU A 578 0.32 -24.24 3.43
C LEU A 578 1.07 -24.45 4.75
N PHE A 579 1.69 -25.61 4.91
CA PHE A 579 2.42 -25.95 6.13
C PHE A 579 3.61 -25.01 6.33
N ALA A 580 4.38 -24.74 5.28
CA ALA A 580 5.47 -23.76 5.31
C ALA A 580 4.98 -22.36 5.74
N ARG A 581 3.87 -21.90 5.17
CA ARG A 581 3.24 -20.61 5.52
C ARG A 581 2.79 -20.57 6.97
N ALA A 582 2.16 -21.63 7.46
CA ALA A 582 1.72 -21.71 8.84
C ALA A 582 2.91 -21.69 9.82
N CYS A 583 4.01 -22.35 9.47
CA CYS A 583 5.24 -22.37 10.28
C CYS A 583 5.89 -20.99 10.36
N ASN A 584 6.01 -20.31 9.23
CA ASN A 584 6.55 -18.96 9.16
C ASN A 584 5.64 -17.93 9.84
N ALA A 585 4.34 -18.23 9.92
CA ALA A 585 3.35 -17.45 10.66
C ALA A 585 3.15 -17.94 12.11
N SER A 586 4.07 -18.71 12.69
CA SER A 586 3.96 -19.17 14.09
C SER A 586 3.90 -17.99 15.09
N PRO A 587 3.04 -18.03 16.14
CA PRO A 587 2.15 -19.13 16.50
C PRO A 587 0.89 -19.19 15.61
N SER A 588 0.55 -20.39 15.14
CA SER A 588 -0.55 -20.61 14.20
C SER A 588 -1.33 -21.89 14.45
N ILE A 589 -2.55 -21.93 13.92
CA ILE A 589 -3.47 -23.07 13.93
C ILE A 589 -3.84 -23.38 12.48
N ILE A 590 -3.60 -24.61 12.05
CA ILE A 590 -4.09 -25.15 10.79
C ILE A 590 -5.35 -25.96 11.10
N PHE A 591 -6.49 -25.60 10.50
CA PHE A 591 -7.75 -26.28 10.70
C PHE A 591 -8.26 -26.91 9.40
N PHE A 592 -8.26 -28.23 9.36
CA PHE A 592 -8.85 -29.03 8.29
C PHE A 592 -10.30 -29.40 8.62
N ASP A 593 -11.26 -28.72 7.98
CA ASP A 593 -12.67 -29.08 8.08
C ASP A 593 -13.03 -30.16 7.06
N GLU A 594 -13.91 -31.09 7.44
CA GLU A 594 -14.32 -32.23 6.61
C GLU A 594 -13.12 -33.01 6.04
N ILE A 595 -12.14 -33.32 6.90
CA ILE A 595 -10.91 -34.01 6.50
C ILE A 595 -11.17 -35.38 5.84
N ASP A 596 -12.32 -36.00 6.11
CA ASP A 596 -12.77 -37.24 5.46
C ASP A 596 -12.98 -37.10 3.95
N SER A 597 -13.19 -35.89 3.42
CA SER A 597 -13.33 -35.69 1.98
C SER A 597 -11.99 -35.83 1.23
N ILE A 598 -10.86 -35.58 1.90
CA ILE A 598 -9.51 -35.71 1.34
C ILE A 598 -8.81 -36.98 1.81
N ALA A 599 -9.18 -37.50 2.99
CA ALA A 599 -8.52 -38.62 3.65
C ALA A 599 -9.39 -39.87 3.85
N GLY A 600 -10.37 -40.06 2.95
CA GLY A 600 -11.28 -41.19 2.95
C GLY A 600 -10.60 -42.56 2.73
N GLN A 601 -10.89 -43.56 3.56
CA GLN A 601 -10.58 -44.97 3.35
C GLN A 601 -11.27 -45.46 2.08
N ARG A 602 -10.53 -46.24 1.28
CA ARG A 602 -11.07 -46.94 0.10
C ARG A 602 -12.23 -47.86 0.52
N ALA A 603 -13.44 -47.56 0.08
CA ALA A 603 -14.42 -48.63 -0.20
C ALA A 603 -14.19 -49.06 -1.66
N GLY A 604 -13.79 -50.32 -1.87
CA GLY A 604 -13.31 -50.84 -3.15
C GLY A 604 -14.20 -50.52 -4.35
N ALA A 605 -13.68 -49.78 -5.32
CA ALA A 605 -14.20 -49.74 -6.68
C ALA A 605 -13.03 -49.48 -7.65
N ALA A 606 -12.78 -50.46 -8.51
CA ALA A 606 -11.89 -50.35 -9.65
C ALA A 606 -12.43 -49.25 -10.58
N GLY A 607 -11.68 -48.15 -10.78
CA GLY A 607 -12.07 -47.11 -11.73
C GLY A 607 -11.36 -45.76 -11.56
N GLY A 608 -10.11 -45.68 -12.04
CA GLY A 608 -9.54 -44.54 -12.79
C GLY A 608 -9.56 -43.09 -12.30
N ARG A 609 -10.21 -42.72 -11.19
CA ARG A 609 -10.28 -41.32 -10.69
C ARG A 609 -9.59 -41.09 -9.34
N GLY A 610 -8.96 -42.13 -8.76
CA GLY A 610 -8.48 -42.14 -7.37
C GLY A 610 -7.00 -41.82 -7.12
N SER A 611 -6.21 -41.45 -8.14
CA SER A 611 -4.75 -41.22 -7.95
C SER A 611 -4.45 -39.93 -7.18
N ASN A 612 -5.27 -38.87 -7.37
CA ASN A 612 -4.99 -37.56 -6.79
C ASN A 612 -5.20 -37.53 -5.27
N ASN A 613 -6.20 -38.26 -4.75
CA ASN A 613 -6.49 -38.28 -3.32
C ASN A 613 -5.44 -39.08 -2.51
N ILE A 614 -4.86 -40.12 -3.09
CA ILE A 614 -3.82 -40.94 -2.43
C ILE A 614 -2.56 -40.10 -2.21
N ASN A 615 -2.19 -39.36 -3.24
CA ASN A 615 -1.05 -38.48 -3.24
C ASN A 615 -1.21 -37.31 -2.25
N THR A 616 -2.41 -36.74 -2.12
CA THR A 616 -2.67 -35.67 -1.13
C THR A 616 -2.60 -36.16 0.31
N VAL A 617 -3.10 -37.38 0.60
CA VAL A 617 -2.97 -37.97 1.94
C VAL A 617 -1.52 -38.26 2.26
N ALA A 618 -0.76 -38.84 1.32
CA ALA A 618 0.67 -39.07 1.51
C ALA A 618 1.45 -37.77 1.76
N ALA A 619 1.14 -36.70 1.02
CA ALA A 619 1.73 -35.38 1.25
C ALA A 619 1.37 -34.82 2.64
N LEU A 620 0.10 -34.87 3.05
CA LEU A 620 -0.34 -34.44 4.39
C LEU A 620 0.38 -35.22 5.49
N LEU A 621 0.49 -36.55 5.36
CA LEU A 621 1.21 -37.40 6.31
C LEU A 621 2.70 -37.08 6.36
N THR A 622 3.33 -36.83 5.20
CA THR A 622 4.75 -36.47 5.12
C THR A 622 5.01 -35.13 5.79
N GLU A 623 4.17 -34.14 5.53
CA GLU A 623 4.28 -32.84 6.19
C GLU A 623 4.08 -33.01 7.70
N MET A 624 3.04 -33.73 8.15
CA MET A 624 2.77 -34.04 9.57
C MET A 624 3.89 -34.85 10.26
N ASP A 625 4.57 -35.78 9.58
CA ASP A 625 5.71 -36.51 10.16
C ASP A 625 6.97 -35.63 10.21
N GLY A 626 7.11 -34.68 9.29
CA GLY A 626 8.17 -33.67 9.28
C GLY A 626 8.08 -32.65 10.44
N PHE A 627 6.97 -32.64 11.20
CA PHE A 627 6.69 -31.68 12.27
C PHE A 627 7.55 -31.79 13.51
N GLU A 628 8.36 -32.83 13.71
CA GLU A 628 9.25 -32.89 14.88
C GLU A 628 10.14 -31.62 15.00
N LYS A 629 10.42 -30.95 13.88
CA LYS A 629 11.21 -29.71 13.79
C LYS A 629 10.42 -28.40 13.93
N LEU A 630 9.08 -28.43 13.90
CA LEU A 630 8.23 -27.24 13.81
C LEU A 630 7.69 -26.84 15.20
N SER A 631 8.15 -25.70 15.74
CA SER A 631 7.71 -25.14 17.02
C SER A 631 6.59 -24.10 16.82
N GLY A 632 5.48 -24.25 17.55
CA GLY A 632 4.42 -23.23 17.63
C GLY A 632 3.30 -23.32 16.60
N VAL A 633 3.12 -24.47 15.93
CA VAL A 633 1.98 -24.73 15.03
C VAL A 633 1.12 -25.85 15.59
N LEU A 634 -0.18 -25.60 15.73
CA LEU A 634 -1.19 -26.57 16.15
C LEU A 634 -2.00 -27.04 14.95
N VAL A 635 -2.12 -28.34 14.74
CA VAL A 635 -2.95 -28.91 13.66
C VAL A 635 -4.27 -29.42 14.25
N LEU A 636 -5.37 -28.87 13.79
CA LEU A 636 -6.73 -29.28 14.14
C LEU A 636 -7.39 -29.88 12.91
N ALA A 637 -8.15 -30.96 13.09
CA ALA A 637 -9.00 -31.50 12.04
C ALA A 637 -10.40 -31.78 12.57
N ALA A 638 -11.42 -31.66 11.72
CA ALA A 638 -12.79 -32.01 12.06
C ALA A 638 -13.37 -33.01 11.05
N THR A 639 -14.07 -34.03 11.55
CA THR A 639 -14.80 -34.99 10.71
C THR A 639 -16.16 -35.36 11.31
N ASN A 640 -17.11 -35.67 10.43
CA ASN A 640 -18.37 -36.30 10.81
C ASN A 640 -18.34 -37.83 10.64
N ARG A 641 -17.32 -38.36 9.95
CA ARG A 641 -17.21 -39.77 9.54
C ARG A 641 -15.83 -40.32 9.89
N PRO A 642 -15.54 -40.51 11.18
CA PRO A 642 -14.23 -40.99 11.62
C PRO A 642 -13.96 -42.45 11.19
N ASP A 643 -15.01 -43.23 10.93
CA ASP A 643 -14.96 -44.56 10.32
C ASP A 643 -14.39 -44.54 8.90
N ALA A 644 -14.59 -43.44 8.17
CA ALA A 644 -14.10 -43.26 6.82
C ALA A 644 -12.67 -42.72 6.78
N LEU A 645 -11.99 -42.44 7.90
CA LEU A 645 -10.64 -41.88 7.87
C LEU A 645 -9.55 -42.95 7.74
N ASP A 646 -8.48 -42.63 7.00
CA ASP A 646 -7.28 -43.47 6.97
C ASP A 646 -6.66 -43.58 8.40
N PRO A 647 -6.53 -44.80 8.97
CA PRO A 647 -5.95 -45.03 10.29
C PRO A 647 -4.50 -44.56 10.40
N ALA A 648 -3.80 -44.37 9.28
CA ALA A 648 -2.49 -43.75 9.26
C ALA A 648 -2.51 -42.36 9.91
N LEU A 649 -3.59 -41.58 9.77
CA LEU A 649 -3.71 -40.24 10.35
C LEU A 649 -3.77 -40.24 11.88
N LEU A 650 -4.23 -41.32 12.49
CA LEU A 650 -4.43 -41.46 13.95
C LEU A 650 -3.19 -42.00 14.68
N ARG A 651 -2.09 -42.25 13.96
CA ARG A 651 -0.87 -42.78 14.58
C ARG A 651 -0.22 -41.72 15.48
N PRO A 652 0.47 -42.14 16.56
CA PRO A 652 1.22 -41.22 17.42
C PRO A 652 2.16 -40.32 16.61
N GLY A 653 2.18 -39.01 16.93
CA GLY A 653 2.92 -37.98 16.19
C GLY A 653 2.11 -37.24 15.11
N ARG A 654 0.88 -37.71 14.79
CA ARG A 654 -0.04 -37.07 13.83
C ARG A 654 -1.26 -36.52 14.55
N PHE A 655 -2.47 -37.04 14.31
CA PHE A 655 -3.64 -36.81 15.16
C PHE A 655 -3.64 -37.80 16.32
N ASP A 656 -2.67 -37.63 17.21
CA ASP A 656 -2.44 -38.49 18.37
C ASP A 656 -3.49 -38.29 19.48
N GLN A 657 -4.27 -37.21 19.40
CA GLN A 657 -5.43 -37.00 20.26
C GLN A 657 -6.71 -36.90 19.43
N ALA A 658 -7.69 -37.74 19.74
CA ALA A 658 -9.04 -37.66 19.22
C ALA A 658 -9.99 -37.16 20.32
N LEU A 659 -10.86 -36.21 20.00
CA LEU A 659 -11.78 -35.58 20.93
C LEU A 659 -13.21 -35.71 20.41
N TYR A 660 -14.04 -36.43 21.16
CA TYR A 660 -15.45 -36.59 20.85
C TYR A 660 -16.22 -35.31 21.15
N VAL A 661 -16.93 -34.83 20.13
CA VAL A 661 -17.80 -33.66 20.17
C VAL A 661 -19.24 -34.14 20.03
N GLY A 662 -19.84 -34.47 21.17
CA GLY A 662 -21.17 -35.05 21.26
C GLY A 662 -22.35 -34.07 21.13
N PRO A 663 -23.59 -34.60 21.12
CA PRO A 663 -24.79 -33.78 21.18
C PRO A 663 -24.84 -32.95 22.48
N PRO A 664 -25.44 -31.75 22.46
CA PRO A 664 -25.51 -30.88 23.63
C PRO A 664 -26.40 -31.47 24.74
N ASP A 665 -25.96 -31.36 25.99
CA ASP A 665 -26.76 -31.65 27.18
C ASP A 665 -27.81 -30.54 27.45
N GLU A 666 -28.66 -30.72 28.47
CA GLU A 666 -29.73 -29.74 28.77
C GLU A 666 -29.18 -28.34 29.02
N ALA A 667 -28.13 -28.22 29.82
CA ALA A 667 -27.48 -26.94 30.11
C ALA A 667 -26.86 -26.30 28.85
N ALA A 668 -26.22 -27.09 27.99
CA ALA A 668 -25.69 -26.62 26.71
C ALA A 668 -26.81 -26.17 25.77
N ARG A 669 -27.94 -26.89 25.70
CA ARG A 669 -29.09 -26.49 24.89
C ARG A 669 -29.68 -25.17 25.37
N GLU A 670 -29.81 -24.99 26.68
CA GLU A 670 -30.24 -23.72 27.28
C GLU A 670 -29.31 -22.56 26.86
N ALA A 671 -27.99 -22.77 26.95
CA ALA A 671 -27.01 -21.78 26.50
C ALA A 671 -27.09 -21.51 24.99
N ILE A 672 -27.28 -22.53 24.15
CA ILE A 672 -27.42 -22.39 22.69
C ILE A 672 -28.67 -21.57 22.34
N PHE A 673 -29.83 -21.86 22.97
CA PHE A 673 -31.02 -21.01 22.81
C PHE A 673 -30.76 -19.57 23.26
N GLY A 674 -30.08 -19.39 24.40
CA GLY A 674 -29.73 -18.05 24.89
C GLY A 674 -28.80 -17.27 23.95
N VAL A 675 -27.95 -17.95 23.18
CA VAL A 675 -27.11 -17.33 22.14
C VAL A 675 -27.95 -16.95 20.92
N HIS A 676 -28.76 -17.87 20.39
CA HIS A 676 -29.52 -17.64 19.15
C HIS A 676 -30.74 -16.73 19.32
N LEU A 677 -31.35 -16.69 20.51
CA LEU A 677 -32.45 -15.78 20.81
C LEU A 677 -31.96 -14.40 21.30
N ARG A 678 -30.65 -14.20 21.42
CA ARG A 678 -30.07 -12.92 21.86
C ARG A 678 -30.39 -11.81 20.86
N GLY A 679 -31.09 -10.78 21.31
CA GLY A 679 -31.46 -9.63 20.48
C GLY A 679 -32.71 -9.85 19.62
N ILE A 680 -33.37 -11.00 19.74
CA ILE A 680 -34.70 -11.23 19.16
C ILE A 680 -35.75 -10.75 20.17
N PRO A 681 -36.79 -9.99 19.76
CA PRO A 681 -37.91 -9.67 20.63
C PRO A 681 -38.67 -10.95 21.02
N LEU A 682 -38.67 -11.27 22.31
CA LEU A 682 -39.34 -12.45 22.87
C LEU A 682 -40.56 -12.01 23.69
N SER A 683 -41.63 -12.80 23.61
CA SER A 683 -42.82 -12.60 24.44
C SER A 683 -42.54 -13.09 25.87
N ALA A 684 -43.29 -12.55 26.83
CA ALA A 684 -43.11 -12.86 28.25
C ALA A 684 -43.36 -14.35 28.60
N ASP A 685 -44.01 -15.10 27.72
CA ASP A 685 -44.27 -16.54 27.85
C ASP A 685 -43.07 -17.44 27.48
N VAL A 686 -42.00 -16.89 26.89
CA VAL A 686 -40.84 -17.68 26.43
C VAL A 686 -39.99 -18.11 27.62
N ASN A 687 -39.97 -19.43 27.87
CA ASN A 687 -39.14 -20.05 28.90
C ASN A 687 -38.01 -20.87 28.27
N ILE A 688 -36.79 -20.33 28.29
CA ILE A 688 -35.59 -20.97 27.71
C ILE A 688 -35.23 -22.30 28.40
N PRO A 689 -35.21 -22.40 29.74
CA PRO A 689 -35.04 -23.69 30.44
C PRO A 689 -36.04 -24.77 30.01
N GLU A 690 -37.31 -24.39 29.78
CA GLU A 690 -38.32 -25.34 29.31
C GLU A 690 -38.06 -25.80 27.86
N LEU A 691 -37.66 -24.88 26.97
CA LEU A 691 -37.24 -25.23 25.60
C LEU A 691 -36.03 -26.17 25.60
N ALA A 692 -35.07 -25.97 26.51
CA ALA A 692 -33.90 -26.83 26.65
C ALA A 692 -34.29 -28.28 27.02
N ARG A 693 -35.32 -28.47 27.85
CA ARG A 693 -35.87 -29.79 28.19
C ARG A 693 -36.58 -30.44 27.00
N LEU A 694 -37.44 -29.70 26.32
CA LEU A 694 -38.25 -30.23 25.21
C LEU A 694 -37.42 -30.53 23.95
N SER A 695 -36.27 -29.88 23.81
CA SER A 695 -35.36 -30.02 22.66
C SER A 695 -34.36 -31.18 22.79
N GLU A 696 -34.60 -32.15 23.69
CA GLU A 696 -33.73 -33.33 23.80
C GLU A 696 -33.54 -34.05 22.45
N GLY A 697 -32.28 -34.38 22.15
CA GLY A 697 -31.87 -35.02 20.90
C GLY A 697 -31.65 -34.08 19.72
N HIS A 698 -31.85 -32.76 19.89
CA HIS A 698 -31.52 -31.78 18.86
C HIS A 698 -30.04 -31.34 18.95
N SER A 699 -29.41 -31.17 17.78
CA SER A 699 -28.07 -30.59 17.66
C SER A 699 -28.10 -29.07 17.79
N GLY A 700 -26.93 -28.44 17.98
CA GLY A 700 -26.85 -26.96 18.01
C GLY A 700 -27.32 -26.32 16.70
N ALA A 701 -26.98 -26.92 15.57
CA ALA A 701 -27.45 -26.46 14.26
C ALA A 701 -28.97 -26.61 14.08
N GLU A 702 -29.58 -27.65 14.67
CA GLU A 702 -31.03 -27.82 14.64
C GLU A 702 -31.74 -26.82 15.55
N ILE A 703 -31.17 -26.51 16.73
CA ILE A 703 -31.69 -25.47 17.63
C ILE A 703 -31.64 -24.09 16.94
N GLN A 704 -30.56 -23.78 16.25
CA GLN A 704 -30.48 -22.58 15.41
C GLN A 704 -31.61 -22.57 14.37
N ALA A 705 -31.79 -23.68 13.64
CA ALA A 705 -32.84 -23.78 12.63
C ALA A 705 -34.26 -23.65 13.22
N ILE A 706 -34.48 -24.07 14.47
CA ILE A 706 -35.75 -23.86 15.19
C ILE A 706 -35.99 -22.37 15.43
N CYS A 707 -34.97 -21.63 15.91
CA CYS A 707 -35.06 -20.19 16.15
C CYS A 707 -35.30 -19.41 14.85
N ASP A 708 -34.59 -19.78 13.78
CA ASP A 708 -34.73 -19.15 12.46
C ASP A 708 -36.14 -19.39 11.88
N LYS A 709 -36.65 -20.64 11.94
CA LYS A 709 -38.00 -20.96 11.48
C LYS A 709 -39.08 -20.26 12.29
N ALA A 710 -38.93 -20.16 13.61
CA ALA A 710 -39.88 -19.44 14.45
C ALA A 710 -39.93 -17.96 14.05
N SER A 711 -38.76 -17.35 13.79
CA SER A 711 -38.65 -15.95 13.33
C SER A 711 -39.32 -15.73 11.97
N VAL A 712 -39.12 -16.64 11.01
CA VAL A 712 -39.79 -16.58 9.70
C VAL A 712 -41.32 -16.69 9.83
N VAL A 713 -41.82 -17.57 10.70
CA VAL A 713 -43.27 -17.72 10.94
C VAL A 713 -43.88 -16.47 11.58
N VAL A 714 -43.15 -15.79 12.47
CA VAL A 714 -43.56 -14.49 13.03
C VAL A 714 -43.59 -13.43 11.94
N GLN A 715 -42.54 -13.34 11.11
CA GLN A 715 -42.45 -12.40 9.99
C GLN A 715 -43.60 -12.59 9.00
N GLU A 716 -43.89 -13.82 8.58
CA GLU A 716 -44.99 -14.14 7.66
C GLU A 716 -46.37 -13.81 8.25
N ARG A 717 -46.55 -13.90 9.57
CA ARG A 717 -47.81 -13.49 10.23
C ARG A 717 -47.94 -11.97 10.25
N PHE A 718 -46.87 -11.26 10.58
CA PHE A 718 -46.84 -9.80 10.59
C PHE A 718 -47.12 -9.21 9.20
N GLU A 719 -46.62 -9.84 8.13
CA GLU A 719 -46.88 -9.39 6.75
C GLU A 719 -48.32 -9.64 6.26
N LYS A 720 -49.03 -10.60 6.87
CA LYS A 720 -50.40 -10.97 6.46
C LYS A 720 -51.48 -10.25 7.25
N ASP A 721 -51.14 -9.71 8.42
CA ASP A 721 -52.11 -9.18 9.37
C ASP A 721 -51.73 -7.73 9.71
N GLU A 722 -52.40 -6.75 9.07
CA GLU A 722 -52.12 -5.32 9.24
C GLU A 722 -52.42 -4.81 10.67
N GLU A 723 -53.13 -5.59 11.50
CA GLU A 723 -53.42 -5.28 12.91
C GLU A 723 -52.43 -5.93 13.90
N ALA A 724 -51.49 -6.75 13.42
CA ALA A 724 -50.47 -7.38 14.26
C ALA A 724 -49.44 -6.33 14.72
N ASN A 725 -49.64 -5.78 15.91
CA ASN A 725 -48.86 -4.65 16.40
C ASN A 725 -47.41 -4.97 16.82
N GLU A 726 -47.01 -6.23 17.00
CA GLU A 726 -45.70 -6.55 17.58
C GLU A 726 -45.00 -7.76 16.92
N LEU A 727 -43.73 -7.54 16.54
CA LEU A 727 -42.86 -8.50 15.86
C LEU A 727 -42.11 -9.35 16.90
N VAL A 728 -42.86 -10.15 17.65
CA VAL A 728 -42.38 -10.85 18.86
C VAL A 728 -42.54 -12.36 18.70
N VAL A 729 -41.51 -13.12 19.09
CA VAL A 729 -41.51 -14.60 19.07
C VAL A 729 -42.15 -15.12 20.36
N SER A 730 -43.19 -15.95 20.25
CA SER A 730 -43.85 -16.61 21.38
C SER A 730 -43.36 -18.04 21.62
N MET A 731 -43.69 -18.61 22.78
CA MET A 731 -43.36 -20.01 23.10
C MET A 731 -44.05 -21.00 22.14
N THR A 732 -45.25 -20.66 21.66
CA THR A 732 -46.00 -21.49 20.70
C THR A 732 -45.31 -21.58 19.34
N ASP A 733 -44.59 -20.54 18.94
CA ASP A 733 -43.88 -20.49 17.66
C ASP A 733 -42.64 -21.36 17.68
N LEU A 734 -41.89 -21.29 18.78
CA LEU A 734 -40.68 -22.09 19.00
C LEU A 734 -41.03 -23.58 19.12
N THR A 735 -42.08 -23.92 19.86
CA THR A 735 -42.55 -25.31 19.99
C THR A 735 -43.11 -25.86 18.67
N THR A 736 -43.82 -25.04 17.88
CA THR A 736 -44.29 -25.41 16.54
C THR A 736 -43.12 -25.62 15.56
N ALA A 737 -42.13 -24.72 15.58
CA ALA A 737 -40.92 -24.83 14.75
C ALA A 737 -40.09 -26.07 15.12
N MET A 738 -40.02 -26.41 16.41
CA MET A 738 -39.40 -27.64 16.90
C MET A 738 -40.09 -28.88 16.37
N GLY A 739 -41.43 -28.96 16.42
CA GLY A 739 -42.19 -30.08 15.86
C GLY A 739 -41.98 -30.28 14.35
N LYS A 740 -41.69 -29.20 13.61
CA LYS A 740 -41.39 -29.24 12.16
C LYS A 740 -39.92 -29.54 11.84
N THR A 741 -39.03 -29.51 12.82
CA THR A 741 -37.59 -29.70 12.61
C THR A 741 -37.24 -31.17 12.80
N LYS A 742 -36.67 -31.78 11.75
CA LYS A 742 -36.25 -33.19 11.80
C LYS A 742 -35.00 -33.30 12.65
N ARG A 743 -34.95 -34.35 13.48
CA ARG A 743 -33.76 -34.74 14.26
C ARG A 743 -32.86 -35.57 13.36
N HIS A 744 -31.63 -35.12 13.15
CA HIS A 744 -30.63 -35.81 12.34
C HIS A 744 -29.71 -36.71 13.17
N ILE A 745 -29.65 -36.51 14.47
CA ILE A 745 -28.89 -37.37 15.39
C ILE A 745 -29.72 -38.60 15.73
N THR A 746 -29.26 -39.78 15.31
CA THR A 746 -29.90 -41.06 15.61
C THR A 746 -29.11 -41.83 16.68
N THR A 747 -29.80 -42.64 17.49
CA THR A 747 -29.16 -43.49 18.51
C THR A 747 -28.13 -44.45 17.90
N GLN A 748 -28.42 -45.00 16.72
CA GLN A 748 -27.49 -45.86 15.97
C GLN A 748 -26.19 -45.12 15.60
N MET A 749 -26.27 -43.84 15.23
CA MET A 749 -25.09 -43.03 14.93
C MET A 749 -24.24 -42.81 16.18
N LEU A 750 -24.86 -42.51 17.33
CA LEU A 750 -24.16 -42.34 18.60
C LEU A 750 -23.46 -43.62 19.06
N GLU A 751 -24.12 -44.78 18.90
CA GLU A 751 -23.49 -46.08 19.15
C GLU A 751 -22.31 -46.34 18.22
N GLY A 752 -22.40 -45.91 16.95
CA GLY A 752 -21.31 -45.97 15.99
C GLY A 752 -20.07 -45.20 16.47
N PHE A 753 -20.25 -43.97 16.95
CA PHE A 753 -19.14 -43.17 17.49
C PHE A 753 -18.53 -43.80 18.74
N LYS A 754 -19.34 -44.33 19.66
CA LYS A 754 -18.85 -45.03 20.87
C LYS A 754 -18.06 -46.29 20.52
N LYS A 755 -18.51 -47.06 19.52
CA LYS A 755 -17.82 -48.25 19.03
C LYS A 755 -16.48 -47.88 18.38
N TRP A 756 -16.45 -46.80 17.61
CA TRP A 756 -15.22 -46.31 16.99
C TRP A 756 -14.22 -45.81 18.03
N GLU A 757 -14.68 -45.04 19.03
CA GLU A 757 -13.85 -44.59 20.16
C GLU A 757 -13.25 -45.76 20.92
N ALA A 758 -13.99 -46.87 21.09
CA ALA A 758 -13.48 -48.06 21.77
C ALA A 758 -12.42 -48.86 20.97
N GLN A 759 -12.20 -48.55 19.68
CA GLN A 759 -11.22 -49.23 18.83
C GLN A 759 -9.81 -48.61 18.90
N PHE A 760 -9.69 -47.41 19.49
CA PHE A 760 -8.46 -46.63 19.62
C PHE A 760 -8.25 -46.22 21.08
#